data_AF-A0A3N5PB96-F1
#
_entry.id   AF-A0A3N5PB96-F1
#
_cell.length_a   1.000
_cell.length_b   1.000
_cell.length_c   1.000
_cell.angle_alpha   90.00
_cell.angle_beta   90.00
_cell.angle_gamma   90.00
#
_symmetry.space_group_name_H-M   'P 1'
#
loop_
_entity.id
_entity.type
_entity.pdbx_description
1 polymer ?
#
loop_
_entity_poly.entity_id
_entity_poly.type
_entity_poly.pdbx_seq_one_letter_code
_entity_poly.pdbx_strand_id
1 'polypeptide(L)'
;MSARTHGSGAWTRWLMLALMLAWPAAASAQLDPLLMIKRNKPNVLFVVDTSLRMQRDADDVYYDPNDYSRLYVAPWESSLGISDSNTIVRYRRKYINLTPITGSGERFTATRIEIVGDLMSGFNTFFAKTRLAVARVGLAQAVTDNTSVARFGLVKTRQSNPSWGTAKNMEPVKVSDPSQQTLTETGLFEKWAITHPTVSATNGSITSVQTALVQATDTSNSTVLSKLNLGVNAAGLIPSGDENASTVDTPIDYLLKDAQAEATRLIGADGSTNCRNTVVVLVVGGGEGNSDAGANPENTATDFKSFSASPNRRVPIYVLAIAPASADVAELQAIAANSGGQYFEITKAMIDAAAPGTPVPELVRAANVAIQHAFVDFADCNAAPTVTQPFGPQTEFQVTSPVVGTVLLEGLDDIDGDPLPNTVIEKPSTTTVVPQQSNVILTTAFALPGFEGKVRASRLYQPVLDDTKPSGWRFDNDGTKLWVGSVPASATRNIFTVTQNGTMTAFTSANVATLATYMNTTEAKAAVIIDYVRSLPLGAFVGSTPAFMDPPSIEPAPDVDYPGFKTANADRRTLIWIGGNDGMMHALDARTGVEVFAFIPFNLLPKLRALLDGQAIGSPDFFVDSSPKVADVRVSASVATCPPSMTTCWRTYLFFGQGPGGTFYQALDVTLDDMSPSVTPTGALSDVLTYFSSASRVKFRWSFPSYQDFDYTL
;
A
#
# COMPACT_ATOMS: atom_id res chain seq x y z
N MET A 1 -2.24 71.68 -44.17
CA MET A 1 -1.26 71.37 -43.11
C MET A 1 -2.04 71.14 -41.83
N SER A 2 -1.77 70.05 -41.10
CA SER A 2 -2.43 69.60 -39.86
C SER A 2 -3.47 68.48 -40.00
N ALA A 3 -3.37 67.57 -39.01
CA ALA A 3 -4.21 66.47 -38.57
C ALA A 3 -4.22 65.14 -39.35
N ARG A 4 -3.61 64.10 -38.75
CA ARG A 4 -4.24 62.77 -38.58
C ARG A 4 -3.77 62.11 -37.28
N THR A 5 -4.76 61.71 -36.51
CA THR A 5 -4.73 61.19 -35.14
C THR A 5 -4.43 59.70 -35.06
N HIS A 6 -3.84 59.32 -33.92
CA HIS A 6 -3.59 57.97 -33.41
C HIS A 6 -4.83 57.07 -33.31
N GLY A 7 -4.59 55.75 -33.36
CA GLY A 7 -5.48 54.74 -32.77
C GLY A 7 -5.17 53.30 -33.19
N SER A 8 -5.08 52.39 -32.19
CA SER A 8 -5.34 50.94 -32.27
C SER A 8 -4.39 50.00 -33.04
N GLY A 9 -3.09 49.97 -32.72
CA GLY A 9 -2.17 48.94 -33.26
C GLY A 9 -1.45 48.05 -32.24
N ALA A 10 -1.06 48.61 -31.09
CA ALA A 10 -0.12 47.93 -30.18
C ALA A 10 -0.79 47.20 -29.00
N TRP A 11 -1.97 47.65 -28.55
CA TRP A 11 -2.65 47.07 -27.39
C TRP A 11 -3.30 45.71 -27.67
N THR A 12 -3.69 45.45 -28.93
CA THR A 12 -4.38 44.21 -29.32
C THR A 12 -3.45 43.00 -29.38
N ARG A 13 -2.13 43.19 -29.55
CA ARG A 13 -1.15 42.10 -29.59
C ARG A 13 -0.69 41.65 -28.20
N TRP A 14 -0.66 42.57 -27.22
CA TRP A 14 -0.37 42.22 -25.83
C TRP A 14 -1.57 41.60 -25.11
N LEU A 15 -2.81 42.00 -25.45
CA LEU A 15 -4.00 41.38 -24.88
C LEU A 15 -4.20 39.92 -25.35
N MET A 16 -3.86 39.59 -26.60
CA MET A 16 -3.95 38.20 -27.09
C MET A 16 -2.89 37.27 -26.50
N LEU A 17 -1.70 37.77 -26.14
CA LEU A 17 -0.68 36.96 -25.47
C LEU A 17 -1.01 36.75 -23.97
N ALA A 18 -1.64 37.74 -23.33
CA ALA A 18 -2.13 37.62 -21.95
C ALA A 18 -3.40 36.74 -21.83
N LEU A 19 -4.28 36.74 -22.85
CA LEU A 19 -5.45 35.86 -22.89
C LEU A 19 -5.12 34.39 -23.20
N MET A 20 -3.95 34.10 -23.79
CA MET A 20 -3.45 32.72 -23.93
C MET A 20 -2.75 32.18 -22.67
N LEU A 21 -2.38 33.04 -21.73
CA LEU A 21 -1.82 32.68 -20.41
C LEU A 21 -2.89 32.62 -19.30
N ALA A 22 -4.13 33.02 -19.59
CA ALA A 22 -5.24 33.05 -18.63
C ALA A 22 -6.24 31.88 -18.79
N TRP A 23 -5.92 30.89 -19.62
CA TRP A 23 -6.61 29.60 -19.59
C TRP A 23 -5.74 28.61 -18.84
N PRO A 24 -6.23 27.98 -17.75
CA PRO A 24 -5.71 26.69 -17.38
C PRO A 24 -6.11 25.78 -18.53
N ALA A 25 -5.24 25.65 -19.55
CA ALA A 25 -5.25 24.44 -20.34
C ALA A 25 -5.16 23.33 -19.30
N ALA A 26 -6.24 22.55 -19.17
CA ALA A 26 -6.20 21.33 -18.40
C ALA A 26 -4.90 20.65 -18.81
N ALA A 27 -3.98 20.50 -17.85
CA ALA A 27 -2.70 19.86 -18.09
C ALA A 27 -3.00 18.62 -18.91
N SER A 28 -2.46 18.58 -20.14
CA SER A 28 -2.66 17.47 -21.06
C SER A 28 -2.45 16.21 -20.23
N ALA A 29 -3.51 15.41 -20.03
CA ALA A 29 -3.44 14.26 -19.17
C ALA A 29 -2.25 13.43 -19.65
N GLN A 30 -1.19 13.39 -18.83
CA GLN A 30 -0.11 12.44 -19.04
C GLN A 30 -0.79 11.09 -19.13
N LEU A 31 -0.65 10.41 -20.27
CA LEU A 31 -1.25 9.12 -20.48
C LEU A 31 -0.83 8.24 -19.30
N ASP A 32 -1.81 7.71 -18.57
CA ASP A 32 -1.58 6.90 -17.38
C ASP A 32 -0.50 5.85 -17.66
N PRO A 33 0.65 5.87 -16.98
CA PRO A 33 1.77 4.99 -17.30
C PRO A 33 1.42 3.51 -17.05
N LEU A 34 0.36 3.23 -16.30
CA LEU A 34 -0.17 1.89 -16.07
C LEU A 34 -1.25 1.47 -17.07
N LEU A 35 -1.54 2.27 -18.10
CA LEU A 35 -2.58 1.95 -19.08
C LEU A 35 -2.36 0.59 -19.76
N MET A 36 -1.10 0.15 -19.88
CA MET A 36 -0.76 -1.14 -20.47
C MET A 36 -1.32 -2.34 -19.68
N ILE A 37 -1.38 -2.25 -18.34
CA ILE A 37 -1.93 -3.31 -17.48
C ILE A 37 -3.45 -3.17 -17.28
N LYS A 38 -4.02 -1.98 -17.52
CA LYS A 38 -5.44 -1.66 -17.30
C LYS A 38 -6.38 -2.08 -18.45
N ARG A 39 -5.85 -2.71 -19.50
CA ARG A 39 -6.63 -3.04 -20.73
C ARG A 39 -7.68 -4.11 -20.51
N ASN A 40 -7.38 -5.15 -19.73
CA ASN A 40 -8.31 -6.23 -19.43
C ASN A 40 -8.73 -6.15 -17.96
N LYS A 41 -9.97 -5.76 -17.69
CA LYS A 41 -10.45 -5.59 -16.33
C LYS A 41 -10.64 -6.95 -15.65
N PRO A 42 -9.92 -7.28 -14.57
CA PRO A 42 -10.13 -8.52 -13.85
C PRO A 42 -11.43 -8.49 -13.03
N ASN A 43 -11.82 -9.66 -12.52
CA ASN A 43 -12.98 -9.79 -11.63
C ASN A 43 -12.52 -9.86 -10.17
N VAL A 44 -13.17 -9.09 -9.30
CA VAL A 44 -12.93 -9.09 -7.86
C VAL A 44 -14.25 -9.36 -7.15
N LEU A 45 -14.31 -10.45 -6.40
CA LEU A 45 -15.49 -10.85 -5.64
C LEU A 45 -15.30 -10.48 -4.18
N PHE A 46 -16.03 -9.47 -3.71
CA PHE A 46 -16.14 -9.17 -2.29
C PHE A 46 -17.16 -10.11 -1.67
N VAL A 47 -16.71 -10.90 -0.71
CA VAL A 47 -17.49 -11.95 -0.06
C VAL A 47 -17.58 -11.57 1.42
N VAL A 48 -18.72 -11.05 1.84
CA VAL A 48 -18.86 -10.37 3.12
C VAL A 48 -19.70 -11.21 4.07
N ASP A 49 -19.12 -11.53 5.22
CA ASP A 49 -19.86 -12.06 6.36
C ASP A 49 -20.94 -11.07 6.81
N THR A 50 -22.16 -11.56 6.93
CA THR A 50 -23.32 -10.80 7.40
C THR A 50 -24.04 -11.53 8.54
N SER A 51 -23.31 -12.33 9.31
CA SER A 51 -23.79 -12.89 10.58
C SER A 51 -23.88 -11.84 11.70
N LEU A 52 -24.52 -12.20 12.82
CA LEU A 52 -24.81 -11.27 13.93
C LEU A 52 -23.54 -10.66 14.55
N ARG A 53 -22.42 -11.40 14.58
CA ARG A 53 -21.12 -10.89 15.09
C ARG A 53 -20.61 -9.66 14.35
N MET A 54 -21.05 -9.42 13.12
CA MET A 54 -20.64 -8.25 12.34
C MET A 54 -21.26 -6.94 12.86
N GLN A 55 -22.30 -7.04 13.70
CA GLN A 55 -22.88 -5.91 14.43
C GLN A 55 -22.08 -5.55 15.71
N ARG A 56 -21.06 -6.34 16.04
CA ARG A 56 -20.19 -6.11 17.20
C ARG A 56 -18.91 -5.38 16.79
N ASP A 57 -18.25 -4.73 17.73
CA ASP A 57 -16.90 -4.16 17.53
C ASP A 57 -15.78 -5.14 17.91
N ALA A 58 -14.54 -4.67 17.90
CA ALA A 58 -13.37 -5.46 18.24
C ALA A 58 -13.28 -5.86 19.73
N ASP A 59 -14.06 -5.22 20.62
CA ASP A 59 -14.23 -5.59 22.03
C ASP A 59 -15.41 -6.55 22.23
N ASP A 60 -16.00 -7.02 21.12
CA ASP A 60 -17.22 -7.82 21.06
C ASP A 60 -18.46 -7.16 21.69
N VAL A 61 -18.44 -5.83 21.79
CA VAL A 61 -19.58 -5.04 22.26
C VAL A 61 -20.65 -5.00 21.18
N TYR A 62 -21.89 -5.31 21.53
CA TYR A 62 -23.02 -5.32 20.60
C TYR A 62 -23.67 -3.93 20.51
N TYR A 63 -23.87 -3.44 19.28
CA TYR A 63 -24.47 -2.12 19.03
C TYR A 63 -25.93 -2.27 18.63
N ASP A 64 -26.85 -1.78 19.46
CA ASP A 64 -28.29 -1.84 19.17
C ASP A 64 -28.64 -0.91 17.99
N PRO A 65 -29.30 -1.40 16.93
CA PRO A 65 -29.69 -0.59 15.79
C PRO A 65 -30.81 0.41 16.09
N ASN A 66 -31.50 0.31 17.24
CA ASN A 66 -32.60 1.19 17.58
C ASN A 66 -32.15 2.52 18.20
N ASP A 67 -32.73 3.61 17.71
CA ASP A 67 -32.66 4.93 18.37
C ASP A 67 -33.72 5.01 19.47
N TYR A 68 -33.29 5.24 20.71
CA TYR A 68 -34.20 5.35 21.86
C TYR A 68 -34.52 6.81 22.14
N SER A 69 -35.80 7.15 22.31
CA SER A 69 -36.23 8.48 22.75
C SER A 69 -36.09 8.65 24.26
N ARG A 70 -35.63 9.82 24.69
CA ARG A 70 -35.69 10.25 26.08
C ARG A 70 -37.13 10.62 26.45
N LEU A 71 -37.58 10.14 27.61
CA LEU A 71 -38.94 10.28 28.14
C LEU A 71 -39.02 11.24 29.33
N TYR A 72 -37.89 11.61 29.94
CA TYR A 72 -37.74 12.56 31.07
C TYR A 72 -38.37 12.12 32.41
N VAL A 73 -39.44 11.34 32.36
CA VAL A 73 -40.20 10.88 33.53
C VAL A 73 -39.98 9.40 33.85
N ALA A 74 -39.20 8.71 33.02
CA ALA A 74 -39.00 7.28 33.13
C ALA A 74 -37.95 6.96 34.20
N PRO A 75 -38.29 6.20 35.26
CA PRO A 75 -37.40 5.97 36.40
C PRO A 75 -36.14 5.17 36.04
N TRP A 76 -36.16 4.39 34.95
CA TRP A 76 -35.01 3.62 34.48
C TRP A 76 -33.97 4.44 33.70
N GLU A 77 -34.28 5.70 33.34
CA GLU A 77 -33.34 6.54 32.59
C GLU A 77 -32.07 6.85 33.39
N SER A 78 -32.22 7.15 34.68
CA SER A 78 -31.09 7.37 35.58
C SER A 78 -30.24 6.11 35.77
N SER A 79 -30.86 4.93 35.73
CA SER A 79 -30.16 3.63 35.83
C SER A 79 -29.25 3.38 34.62
N LEU A 80 -29.59 3.92 33.44
CA LEU A 80 -28.75 3.91 32.25
C LEU A 80 -27.76 5.09 32.18
N GLY A 81 -27.79 6.00 33.16
CA GLY A 81 -26.96 7.20 33.17
C GLY A 81 -27.41 8.27 32.18
N ILE A 82 -28.67 8.27 31.74
CA ILE A 82 -29.22 9.31 30.85
C ILE A 82 -29.47 10.57 31.66
N SER A 83 -29.00 11.72 31.16
CA SER A 83 -29.09 13.01 31.86
C SER A 83 -29.19 14.18 30.89
N ASP A 84 -29.51 15.37 31.42
CA ASP A 84 -29.51 16.62 30.65
C ASP A 84 -28.13 17.00 30.09
N SER A 85 -27.06 16.46 30.66
CA SER A 85 -25.70 16.73 30.19
C SER A 85 -25.30 15.87 28.99
N ASN A 86 -26.00 14.78 28.71
CA ASN A 86 -25.63 13.84 27.63
C ASN A 86 -26.72 13.61 26.59
N THR A 87 -28.00 13.86 26.89
CA THR A 87 -29.11 13.51 26.01
C THR A 87 -30.20 14.58 26.04
N ILE A 88 -30.65 15.07 24.88
CA ILE A 88 -31.85 15.91 24.72
C ILE A 88 -33.01 15.07 24.24
N VAL A 89 -32.92 14.49 23.04
CA VAL A 89 -34.04 13.83 22.37
C VAL A 89 -33.82 12.34 22.29
N ARG A 90 -32.62 11.90 21.93
CA ARG A 90 -32.33 10.51 21.60
C ARG A 90 -31.01 10.02 22.16
N TYR A 91 -30.98 8.72 22.46
CA TYR A 91 -29.79 8.00 22.86
C TYR A 91 -29.74 6.64 22.16
N ARG A 92 -28.54 6.08 22.04
CA ARG A 92 -28.26 4.75 21.49
C ARG A 92 -27.69 3.86 22.59
N ARG A 93 -27.92 2.55 22.48
CA ARG A 93 -27.51 1.56 23.48
C ARG A 93 -26.50 0.58 22.90
N LYS A 94 -25.46 0.26 23.67
CA LYS A 94 -24.58 -0.86 23.40
C LYS A 94 -24.55 -1.81 24.59
N TYR A 95 -24.47 -3.10 24.31
CA TYR A 95 -24.56 -4.16 25.30
C TYR A 95 -23.20 -4.83 25.46
N ILE A 96 -22.69 -4.85 26.69
CA ILE A 96 -21.40 -5.44 27.03
C ILE A 96 -21.58 -6.92 27.36
N ASN A 97 -20.78 -7.79 26.74
CA ASN A 97 -20.87 -9.25 26.87
C ASN A 97 -22.29 -9.78 26.58
N LEU A 98 -22.90 -9.33 25.47
CA LEU A 98 -24.21 -9.83 25.05
C LEU A 98 -24.08 -11.29 24.62
N THR A 99 -24.72 -12.21 25.34
CA THR A 99 -24.64 -13.66 25.09
C THR A 99 -26.04 -14.26 24.95
N PRO A 100 -26.31 -15.07 23.90
CA PRO A 100 -27.58 -15.77 23.77
C PRO A 100 -27.78 -16.79 24.90
N ILE A 101 -29.00 -16.97 25.37
CA ILE A 101 -29.35 -17.96 26.40
C ILE A 101 -30.58 -18.79 25.98
N THR A 102 -30.73 -19.96 26.60
CA THR A 102 -31.94 -20.79 26.47
C THR A 102 -32.74 -20.66 27.77
N GLY A 103 -33.90 -20.00 27.76
CA GLY A 103 -34.62 -19.68 29.01
C GLY A 103 -36.02 -19.10 28.87
N SER A 104 -36.69 -18.95 30.03
CA SER A 104 -38.13 -18.65 30.22
C SER A 104 -38.51 -17.19 29.95
N GLY A 105 -38.41 -16.76 28.68
CA GLY A 105 -38.90 -15.46 28.20
C GLY A 105 -37.83 -14.37 28.04
N GLU A 106 -36.55 -14.70 28.16
CA GLU A 106 -35.40 -13.86 27.79
C GLU A 106 -34.58 -14.55 26.70
N ARG A 107 -34.02 -13.78 25.77
CA ARG A 107 -33.17 -14.32 24.69
C ARG A 107 -31.68 -14.12 24.90
N PHE A 108 -31.33 -13.07 25.65
CA PHE A 108 -29.94 -12.72 25.88
C PHE A 108 -29.68 -12.35 27.34
N THR A 109 -28.42 -12.47 27.72
CA THR A 109 -27.88 -11.82 28.92
C THR A 109 -26.82 -10.80 28.51
N ALA A 110 -26.64 -9.75 29.32
CA ALA A 110 -25.55 -8.80 29.17
C ALA A 110 -25.00 -8.43 30.54
N THR A 111 -23.73 -8.05 30.61
CA THR A 111 -23.14 -7.55 31.86
C THR A 111 -23.71 -6.18 32.22
N ARG A 112 -23.72 -5.26 31.25
CA ARG A 112 -24.28 -3.90 31.42
C ARG A 112 -24.66 -3.30 30.07
N ILE A 113 -25.47 -2.25 30.12
CA ILE A 113 -25.81 -1.39 29.00
C ILE A 113 -25.04 -0.07 29.15
N GLU A 114 -24.40 0.35 28.07
CA GLU A 114 -23.81 1.70 27.97
C GLU A 114 -24.60 2.51 26.95
N ILE A 115 -24.78 3.81 27.22
CA ILE A 115 -25.51 4.71 26.34
C ILE A 115 -24.60 5.73 25.69
N VAL A 116 -25.02 6.18 24.50
CA VAL A 116 -24.46 7.37 23.84
C VAL A 116 -25.63 8.27 23.51
N GLY A 117 -25.74 9.40 24.22
CA GLY A 117 -26.77 10.41 23.99
C GLY A 117 -26.41 11.36 22.83
N ASP A 118 -27.41 12.03 22.27
CA ASP A 118 -27.29 12.94 21.13
C ASP A 118 -26.44 14.21 21.38
N LEU A 119 -26.10 14.52 22.62
CA LEU A 119 -25.11 15.57 22.96
C LEU A 119 -23.67 15.06 23.00
N MET A 120 -23.47 13.75 22.96
CA MET A 120 -22.13 13.16 23.02
C MET A 120 -21.51 13.10 21.62
N SER A 121 -20.20 13.36 21.54
CA SER A 121 -19.46 13.33 20.26
C SER A 121 -19.55 11.99 19.52
N GLY A 122 -19.71 10.88 20.25
CA GLY A 122 -19.83 9.54 19.68
C GLY A 122 -21.18 9.20 19.04
N PHE A 123 -22.20 10.06 19.14
CA PHE A 123 -23.56 9.71 18.70
C PHE A 123 -23.64 9.46 17.20
N ASN A 124 -23.04 10.34 16.39
CA ASN A 124 -23.04 10.21 14.93
C ASN A 124 -22.14 9.09 14.43
N THR A 125 -21.07 8.78 15.16
CA THR A 125 -20.12 7.71 14.84
C THR A 125 -20.40 6.43 15.62
N PHE A 126 -21.61 6.27 16.16
CA PHE A 126 -21.94 5.18 17.09
C PHE A 126 -21.61 3.79 16.52
N PHE A 127 -21.98 3.52 15.27
CA PHE A 127 -21.72 2.23 14.63
C PHE A 127 -20.34 2.14 13.95
N ALA A 128 -19.54 3.20 13.97
CA ALA A 128 -18.34 3.32 13.14
C ALA A 128 -17.28 2.25 13.43
N LYS A 129 -17.26 1.72 14.66
CA LYS A 129 -16.33 0.67 15.10
C LYS A 129 -16.86 -0.75 14.95
N THR A 130 -18.11 -0.92 14.54
CA THR A 130 -18.65 -2.26 14.25
C THR A 130 -17.86 -2.90 13.11
N ARG A 131 -17.66 -4.23 13.17
CA ARG A 131 -16.93 -4.98 12.13
C ARG A 131 -17.54 -4.75 10.74
N LEU A 132 -18.87 -4.66 10.64
CA LEU A 132 -19.57 -4.36 9.41
C LEU A 132 -19.28 -2.93 8.88
N ALA A 133 -19.22 -1.92 9.76
CA ALA A 133 -18.88 -0.56 9.33
C ALA A 133 -17.44 -0.50 8.82
N VAL A 134 -16.50 -1.10 9.55
CA VAL A 134 -15.08 -1.19 9.15
C VAL A 134 -14.95 -1.87 7.78
N ALA A 135 -15.64 -3.00 7.58
CA ALA A 135 -15.69 -3.70 6.30
C ALA A 135 -16.24 -2.79 5.18
N ARG A 136 -17.41 -2.17 5.38
CA ARG A 136 -18.07 -1.35 4.36
C ARG A 136 -17.20 -0.16 3.92
N VAL A 137 -16.68 0.59 4.88
CA VAL A 137 -15.88 1.79 4.59
C VAL A 137 -14.58 1.43 3.88
N GLY A 138 -13.90 0.37 4.33
CA GLY A 138 -12.67 -0.09 3.68
C GLY A 138 -12.88 -0.65 2.28
N LEU A 139 -13.90 -1.49 2.07
CA LEU A 139 -14.23 -2.01 0.75
C LEU A 139 -14.72 -0.92 -0.21
N ALA A 140 -15.50 0.06 0.28
CA ALA A 140 -15.96 1.19 -0.53
C ALA A 140 -14.79 2.03 -1.05
N GLN A 141 -13.77 2.24 -0.21
CA GLN A 141 -12.53 2.89 -0.62
C GLN A 141 -11.83 2.09 -1.72
N ALA A 142 -11.62 0.78 -1.51
CA ALA A 142 -10.99 -0.09 -2.50
C ALA A 142 -11.73 -0.14 -3.85
N VAL A 143 -13.07 -0.11 -3.87
CA VAL A 143 -13.85 0.02 -5.11
C VAL A 143 -13.63 1.39 -5.75
N THR A 144 -13.68 2.46 -4.96
CA THR A 144 -13.54 3.84 -5.45
C THR A 144 -12.20 4.03 -6.17
N ASP A 145 -11.12 3.55 -5.58
CA ASP A 145 -9.76 3.72 -6.11
C ASP A 145 -9.49 2.86 -7.35
N ASN A 146 -10.31 1.83 -7.60
CA ASN A 146 -10.14 0.87 -8.69
C ASN A 146 -11.36 0.79 -9.63
N THR A 147 -12.31 1.71 -9.52
CA THR A 147 -13.62 1.62 -10.20
C THR A 147 -13.51 1.62 -11.73
N SER A 148 -12.46 2.21 -12.28
CA SER A 148 -12.26 2.28 -13.73
C SER A 148 -11.55 1.04 -14.30
N VAL A 149 -10.86 0.26 -13.46
CA VAL A 149 -9.91 -0.77 -13.89
C VAL A 149 -10.29 -2.20 -13.52
N ALA A 150 -11.17 -2.42 -12.54
CA ALA A 150 -11.62 -3.75 -12.12
C ALA A 150 -13.14 -3.88 -12.15
N ARG A 151 -13.65 -5.11 -12.19
CA ARG A 151 -15.08 -5.45 -12.12
C ARG A 151 -15.39 -6.05 -10.76
N PHE A 152 -16.26 -5.40 -9.99
CA PHE A 152 -16.58 -5.83 -8.63
C PHE A 152 -17.91 -6.59 -8.56
N GLY A 153 -17.90 -7.71 -7.87
CA GLY A 153 -19.09 -8.44 -7.42
C GLY A 153 -19.19 -8.41 -5.89
N LEU A 154 -20.40 -8.61 -5.37
CA LEU A 154 -20.69 -8.64 -3.94
C LEU A 154 -21.50 -9.89 -3.61
N VAL A 155 -20.95 -10.75 -2.77
CA VAL A 155 -21.57 -11.95 -2.21
C VAL A 155 -21.72 -11.74 -0.70
N LYS A 156 -22.79 -12.25 -0.11
CA LYS A 156 -23.05 -12.15 1.33
C LYS A 156 -23.45 -13.51 1.89
N THR A 157 -23.36 -13.68 3.21
CA THR A 157 -23.85 -14.89 3.90
C THR A 157 -25.29 -15.22 3.48
N ARG A 158 -25.59 -16.52 3.32
CA ARG A 158 -26.96 -16.99 3.08
C ARG A 158 -27.84 -16.61 4.26
N GLN A 159 -29.00 -16.02 3.99
CA GLN A 159 -29.93 -15.57 5.03
C GLN A 159 -31.37 -15.72 4.55
N SER A 160 -32.26 -16.19 5.43
CA SER A 160 -33.68 -16.32 5.14
C SER A 160 -34.42 -15.06 5.60
N ASN A 161 -34.91 -14.27 4.65
CA ASN A 161 -35.65 -13.01 4.90
C ASN A 161 -35.02 -12.13 6.00
N PRO A 162 -33.74 -11.73 5.87
CA PRO A 162 -33.07 -10.95 6.91
C PRO A 162 -33.79 -9.61 7.11
N SER A 163 -34.00 -9.25 8.38
CA SER A 163 -34.67 -8.01 8.79
C SER A 163 -33.96 -7.42 10.01
N TRP A 164 -34.05 -6.10 10.19
CA TRP A 164 -33.56 -5.41 11.40
C TRP A 164 -34.42 -5.69 12.65
N GLY A 165 -35.42 -6.55 12.53
CA GLY A 165 -36.31 -6.93 13.62
C GLY A 165 -37.37 -5.87 13.91
N THR A 166 -38.12 -6.07 15.00
CA THR A 166 -39.08 -5.07 15.50
C THR A 166 -38.41 -4.24 16.59
N ALA A 167 -38.47 -2.92 16.46
CA ALA A 167 -37.89 -2.00 17.42
C ALA A 167 -38.40 -2.28 18.84
N LYS A 168 -37.46 -2.42 19.79
CA LYS A 168 -37.71 -2.61 21.23
C LYS A 168 -38.57 -3.83 21.62
N ASN A 169 -38.76 -4.81 20.74
CA ASN A 169 -39.72 -5.89 20.99
C ASN A 169 -39.18 -7.29 20.68
N MET A 170 -37.90 -7.50 20.95
CA MET A 170 -37.31 -8.83 20.95
C MET A 170 -37.07 -9.24 22.39
N GLU A 171 -37.48 -10.46 22.72
CA GLU A 171 -37.33 -11.14 24.02
C GLU A 171 -36.24 -10.50 24.91
N PRO A 172 -36.58 -9.98 26.10
CA PRO A 172 -35.75 -9.06 26.84
C PRO A 172 -34.34 -9.58 27.14
N VAL A 173 -33.41 -8.65 27.30
CA VAL A 173 -32.04 -8.90 27.75
C VAL A 173 -32.00 -8.80 29.28
N LYS A 174 -31.59 -9.87 29.95
CA LYS A 174 -31.34 -9.82 31.40
C LYS A 174 -29.96 -9.20 31.67
N VAL A 175 -29.91 -8.14 32.47
CA VAL A 175 -28.67 -7.40 32.78
C VAL A 175 -28.22 -7.62 34.21
N SER A 176 -26.94 -7.95 34.39
CA SER A 176 -26.39 -8.29 35.72
C SER A 176 -25.84 -7.11 36.53
N ASP A 177 -25.61 -5.94 35.93
CA ASP A 177 -25.16 -4.74 36.64
C ASP A 177 -26.15 -4.33 37.75
N PRO A 178 -25.73 -4.27 39.03
CA PRO A 178 -26.59 -3.87 40.13
C PRO A 178 -27.26 -2.49 39.95
N SER A 179 -26.62 -1.55 39.25
CA SER A 179 -27.23 -0.23 39.00
C SER A 179 -28.34 -0.28 37.95
N GLN A 180 -28.43 -1.37 37.18
CA GLN A 180 -29.37 -1.58 36.09
C GLN A 180 -30.41 -2.68 36.39
N GLN A 181 -30.32 -3.32 37.56
CA GLN A 181 -31.35 -4.20 38.12
C GLN A 181 -32.50 -3.36 38.69
N THR A 182 -33.29 -2.76 37.81
CA THR A 182 -34.43 -1.90 38.16
C THR A 182 -35.67 -2.27 37.33
N LEU A 183 -36.81 -1.64 37.59
CA LEU A 183 -37.98 -1.75 36.71
C LEU A 183 -37.69 -1.00 35.40
N THR A 184 -37.74 -1.70 34.26
CA THR A 184 -37.29 -1.17 32.95
C THR A 184 -38.47 -0.76 32.05
N GLU A 185 -38.16 -0.34 30.82
CA GLU A 185 -39.18 -0.08 29.79
C GLU A 185 -40.05 -1.31 29.41
N THR A 186 -39.66 -2.52 29.78
CA THR A 186 -40.46 -3.73 29.50
C THR A 186 -41.52 -3.97 30.57
N GLY A 187 -41.54 -3.16 31.64
CA GLY A 187 -42.39 -3.37 32.81
C GLY A 187 -41.92 -4.53 33.70
N LEU A 188 -40.74 -5.08 33.44
CA LEU A 188 -40.13 -6.17 34.19
C LEU A 188 -38.85 -5.69 34.89
N PHE A 189 -38.49 -6.34 35.99
CA PHE A 189 -37.23 -6.07 36.69
C PHE A 189 -36.05 -6.62 35.89
N GLU A 190 -34.90 -5.93 35.87
CA GLU A 190 -33.62 -6.34 35.25
C GLU A 190 -33.63 -6.72 33.74
N LYS A 191 -34.78 -6.58 33.08
CA LYS A 191 -35.06 -7.07 31.73
C LYS A 191 -35.22 -5.92 30.74
N TRP A 192 -34.22 -5.69 29.91
CA TRP A 192 -34.16 -4.54 29.02
C TRP A 192 -34.58 -4.88 27.59
N ALA A 193 -35.21 -3.94 26.91
CA ALA A 193 -35.59 -4.07 25.51
C ALA A 193 -34.35 -3.94 24.61
N ILE A 194 -34.23 -4.84 23.65
CA ILE A 194 -33.19 -4.84 22.62
C ILE A 194 -33.85 -4.87 21.24
N THR A 195 -33.18 -4.29 20.26
CA THR A 195 -33.45 -4.60 18.85
C THR A 195 -32.27 -5.40 18.33
N HIS A 196 -32.53 -6.51 17.65
CA HIS A 196 -31.49 -7.24 16.96
C HIS A 196 -31.99 -7.72 15.59
N PRO A 197 -31.10 -7.85 14.60
CA PRO A 197 -31.48 -8.42 13.33
C PRO A 197 -31.87 -9.89 13.45
N THR A 198 -32.83 -10.31 12.62
CA THR A 198 -33.42 -11.64 12.64
C THR A 198 -33.46 -12.25 11.26
N VAL A 199 -33.46 -13.58 11.21
CA VAL A 199 -33.77 -14.39 10.04
C VAL A 199 -34.98 -15.28 10.34
N SER A 200 -35.63 -15.80 9.31
CA SER A 200 -36.80 -16.69 9.48
C SER A 200 -36.44 -18.14 9.83
N ALA A 201 -35.17 -18.51 9.61
CA ALA A 201 -34.56 -19.80 9.87
C ALA A 201 -33.04 -19.63 9.87
N THR A 202 -32.34 -20.47 10.63
CA THR A 202 -30.88 -20.54 10.71
C THR A 202 -30.23 -20.48 9.33
N ASN A 203 -29.23 -19.63 9.16
CA ASN A 203 -28.51 -19.44 7.89
C ASN A 203 -27.94 -20.77 7.35
N GLY A 204 -27.42 -21.62 8.25
CA GLY A 204 -26.93 -22.96 7.91
C GLY A 204 -27.99 -23.94 7.36
N SER A 205 -29.30 -23.64 7.46
CA SER A 205 -30.33 -24.48 6.87
C SER A 205 -30.57 -24.21 5.37
N ILE A 206 -29.95 -23.16 4.81
CA ILE A 206 -30.13 -22.76 3.41
C ILE A 206 -29.06 -23.46 2.56
N THR A 207 -29.38 -24.65 2.08
CA THR A 207 -28.42 -25.52 1.37
C THR A 207 -28.24 -25.18 -0.11
N SER A 208 -29.24 -24.53 -0.74
CA SER A 208 -29.16 -24.14 -2.15
C SER A 208 -28.23 -22.95 -2.36
N VAL A 209 -27.41 -23.03 -3.40
CA VAL A 209 -26.53 -21.95 -3.84
C VAL A 209 -27.33 -20.69 -4.13
N GLN A 210 -26.90 -19.57 -3.55
CA GLN A 210 -27.53 -18.27 -3.75
C GLN A 210 -26.82 -17.48 -4.84
N THR A 211 -27.57 -16.64 -5.55
CA THR A 211 -26.96 -15.68 -6.48
C THR A 211 -26.28 -14.56 -5.69
N ALA A 212 -25.14 -14.09 -6.18
CA ALA A 212 -24.46 -12.92 -5.61
C ALA A 212 -25.42 -11.73 -5.45
N LEU A 213 -25.30 -11.00 -4.34
CA LEU A 213 -26.08 -9.77 -4.10
C LEU A 213 -25.89 -8.74 -5.23
N VAL A 214 -24.67 -8.69 -5.77
CA VAL A 214 -24.35 -8.00 -7.02
C VAL A 214 -23.42 -8.90 -7.82
N GLN A 215 -23.85 -9.36 -8.98
CA GLN A 215 -22.99 -10.12 -9.89
C GLN A 215 -21.97 -9.19 -10.58
N ALA A 216 -20.73 -9.65 -10.77
CA ALA A 216 -19.70 -8.82 -11.37
C ALA A 216 -19.93 -8.66 -12.89
N THR A 217 -20.08 -7.41 -13.33
CA THR A 217 -20.25 -7.01 -14.74
C THR A 217 -19.42 -5.75 -15.03
N ASP A 218 -19.41 -5.27 -16.27
CA ASP A 218 -18.69 -4.02 -16.61
C ASP A 218 -19.34 -2.76 -16.00
N THR A 219 -20.57 -2.88 -15.47
CA THR A 219 -21.36 -1.77 -14.91
C THR A 219 -21.76 -1.98 -13.45
N SER A 220 -21.31 -3.06 -12.80
CA SER A 220 -21.74 -3.41 -11.44
C SER A 220 -21.12 -2.55 -10.35
N ASN A 221 -20.00 -1.87 -10.62
CA ASN A 221 -19.21 -1.14 -9.61
C ASN A 221 -20.02 -0.07 -8.87
N SER A 222 -20.84 0.72 -9.58
CA SER A 222 -21.71 1.73 -8.94
C SER A 222 -22.76 1.09 -8.04
N THR A 223 -23.26 -0.09 -8.41
CA THR A 223 -24.22 -0.85 -7.60
C THR A 223 -23.54 -1.40 -6.35
N VAL A 224 -22.34 -1.98 -6.46
CA VAL A 224 -21.55 -2.43 -5.30
C VAL A 224 -21.29 -1.27 -4.35
N LEU A 225 -20.79 -0.14 -4.86
CA LEU A 225 -20.51 1.05 -4.07
C LEU A 225 -21.79 1.59 -3.40
N SER A 226 -22.93 1.56 -4.10
CA SER A 226 -24.21 1.98 -3.53
C SER A 226 -24.66 1.10 -2.36
N LYS A 227 -24.29 -0.20 -2.34
CA LYS A 227 -24.60 -1.13 -1.24
C LYS A 227 -23.64 -0.97 -0.06
N LEU A 228 -22.36 -0.74 -0.33
CA LEU A 228 -21.34 -0.51 0.70
C LEU A 228 -21.52 0.83 1.42
N ASN A 229 -21.93 1.88 0.71
CA ASN A 229 -22.11 3.24 1.27
C ASN A 229 -23.41 3.42 2.06
N LEU A 230 -24.26 2.40 2.18
CA LEU A 230 -25.44 2.50 3.03
C LEU A 230 -25.03 2.57 4.50
N GLY A 231 -25.81 3.27 5.32
CA GLY A 231 -25.64 3.27 6.78
C GLY A 231 -25.77 1.86 7.36
N VAL A 232 -25.12 1.58 8.50
CA VAL A 232 -25.05 0.23 9.09
C VAL A 232 -26.43 -0.41 9.20
N ASN A 233 -27.44 0.35 9.65
CA ASN A 233 -28.83 -0.13 9.85
C ASN A 233 -29.71 -0.13 8.59
N ALA A 234 -29.12 -0.05 7.40
CA ALA A 234 -29.85 -0.08 6.13
C ALA A 234 -30.02 -1.51 5.58
N ALA A 235 -30.85 -1.67 4.55
CA ALA A 235 -31.02 -2.93 3.84
C ALA A 235 -29.79 -3.30 2.98
N GLY A 236 -29.63 -4.57 2.63
CA GLY A 236 -28.56 -5.07 1.75
C GLY A 236 -27.60 -6.01 2.50
N LEU A 237 -26.78 -5.46 3.38
CA LEU A 237 -25.86 -6.22 4.24
C LEU A 237 -26.34 -6.12 5.70
N ILE A 238 -27.32 -6.94 6.06
CA ILE A 238 -27.91 -6.94 7.41
C ILE A 238 -27.22 -8.02 8.25
N PRO A 239 -26.52 -7.68 9.36
CA PRO A 239 -25.80 -8.63 10.21
C PRO A 239 -26.78 -9.46 11.05
N SER A 240 -27.28 -10.56 10.49
CA SER A 240 -28.39 -11.37 11.04
C SER A 240 -28.03 -12.85 11.12
N GLY A 241 -28.53 -13.51 12.16
CA GLY A 241 -28.49 -14.96 12.34
C GLY A 241 -29.49 -15.37 13.41
N ASP A 242 -29.77 -16.67 13.48
CA ASP A 242 -30.62 -17.27 14.51
C ASP A 242 -29.77 -17.99 15.57
N GLU A 243 -28.91 -17.20 16.22
CA GLU A 243 -28.01 -17.67 17.27
C GLU A 243 -28.76 -17.96 18.58
N ASN A 244 -28.33 -19.01 19.29
CA ASN A 244 -28.80 -19.37 20.62
C ASN A 244 -27.61 -19.89 21.48
N ALA A 245 -27.85 -20.34 22.71
CA ALA A 245 -26.78 -20.75 23.62
C ALA A 245 -25.87 -21.87 23.09
N SER A 246 -26.36 -22.68 22.15
CA SER A 246 -25.65 -23.82 21.56
C SER A 246 -25.36 -23.64 20.06
N THR A 247 -25.96 -22.64 19.41
CA THR A 247 -25.87 -22.44 17.96
C THR A 247 -25.25 -21.09 17.64
N VAL A 248 -24.16 -21.12 16.87
CA VAL A 248 -23.50 -19.98 16.23
C VAL A 248 -23.82 -20.04 14.74
N ASP A 249 -24.57 -19.06 14.23
CA ASP A 249 -25.21 -19.07 12.92
C ASP A 249 -24.41 -18.32 11.85
N THR A 250 -23.19 -18.79 11.61
CA THR A 250 -22.19 -18.15 10.75
C THR A 250 -21.64 -19.13 9.70
N PRO A 251 -22.43 -19.55 8.69
CA PRO A 251 -22.01 -20.55 7.71
C PRO A 251 -21.06 -19.98 6.64
N ILE A 252 -19.76 -19.86 6.95
CA ILE A 252 -18.71 -19.41 6.04
C ILE A 252 -18.53 -20.42 4.90
N ASP A 253 -18.67 -21.72 5.16
CA ASP A 253 -18.60 -22.77 4.14
C ASP A 253 -19.60 -22.52 3.00
N TYR A 254 -20.83 -22.16 3.34
CA TYR A 254 -21.88 -21.85 2.35
C TYR A 254 -21.63 -20.52 1.64
N LEU A 255 -21.06 -19.55 2.35
CA LEU A 255 -20.63 -18.29 1.77
C LEU A 255 -19.52 -18.51 0.71
N LEU A 256 -18.58 -19.42 0.98
CA LEU A 256 -17.55 -19.83 0.01
C LEU A 256 -18.15 -20.58 -1.18
N LYS A 257 -19.13 -21.47 -0.97
CA LYS A 257 -19.84 -22.14 -2.07
C LYS A 257 -20.57 -21.17 -2.99
N ASP A 258 -21.17 -20.11 -2.46
CA ASP A 258 -21.80 -19.06 -3.26
C ASP A 258 -20.75 -18.24 -4.05
N ALA A 259 -19.61 -17.93 -3.43
CA ALA A 259 -18.49 -17.29 -4.11
C ALA A 259 -17.92 -18.17 -5.23
N GLN A 260 -17.80 -19.48 -5.01
CA GLN A 260 -17.35 -20.45 -6.00
C GLN A 260 -18.31 -20.52 -7.19
N ALA A 261 -19.62 -20.49 -6.95
CA ALA A 261 -20.62 -20.48 -8.01
C ALA A 261 -20.53 -19.21 -8.88
N GLU A 262 -20.35 -18.03 -8.26
CA GLU A 262 -20.16 -16.78 -9.00
C GLU A 262 -18.82 -16.77 -9.77
N ALA A 263 -17.74 -17.27 -9.17
CA ALA A 263 -16.45 -17.44 -9.86
C ALA A 263 -16.58 -18.38 -11.07
N THR A 264 -17.30 -19.50 -10.92
CA THR A 264 -17.59 -20.44 -12.01
C THR A 264 -18.36 -19.76 -13.14
N ARG A 265 -19.38 -18.95 -12.81
CA ARG A 265 -20.15 -18.18 -13.79
C ARG A 265 -19.25 -17.20 -14.56
N LEU A 266 -18.37 -16.49 -13.86
CA LEU A 266 -17.44 -15.54 -14.48
C LEU A 266 -16.42 -16.21 -15.40
N ILE A 267 -15.83 -17.31 -14.94
CA ILE A 267 -14.92 -18.15 -15.74
C ILE A 267 -15.62 -18.63 -17.02
N GLY A 268 -16.87 -19.10 -16.89
CA GLY A 268 -17.67 -19.52 -18.05
C GLY A 268 -17.99 -18.36 -19.01
N ALA A 269 -18.31 -17.18 -18.47
CA ALA A 269 -18.64 -15.99 -19.27
C ALA A 269 -17.44 -15.42 -20.03
N ASP A 270 -16.22 -15.59 -19.53
CA ASP A 270 -14.99 -15.12 -20.19
C ASP A 270 -14.61 -15.98 -21.41
N GLY A 271 -15.04 -17.25 -21.44
CA GLY A 271 -14.69 -18.20 -22.47
C GLY A 271 -13.18 -18.47 -22.57
N SER A 272 -12.73 -18.94 -23.73
CA SER A 272 -11.31 -19.21 -24.01
C SER A 272 -10.50 -17.98 -24.44
N THR A 273 -11.15 -16.83 -24.65
CA THR A 273 -10.55 -15.67 -25.33
C THR A 273 -10.17 -14.53 -24.39
N ASN A 274 -10.94 -14.28 -23.32
CA ASN A 274 -10.68 -13.13 -22.44
C ASN A 274 -9.82 -13.46 -21.21
N CYS A 275 -9.82 -14.73 -20.77
CA CYS A 275 -9.01 -15.26 -19.66
C CYS A 275 -8.77 -14.28 -18.49
N ARG A 276 -9.82 -13.61 -17.99
CA ARG A 276 -9.64 -12.66 -16.87
C ARG A 276 -9.31 -13.45 -15.62
N ASN A 277 -8.42 -12.91 -14.82
CA ASN A 277 -8.20 -13.41 -13.47
C ASN A 277 -9.41 -13.05 -12.61
N THR A 278 -9.70 -13.93 -11.66
CA THR A 278 -10.72 -13.70 -10.64
C THR A 278 -10.07 -13.91 -9.28
N VAL A 279 -10.30 -12.98 -8.36
CA VAL A 279 -9.85 -13.08 -6.97
C VAL A 279 -11.04 -12.93 -6.03
N VAL A 280 -10.99 -13.62 -4.89
CA VAL A 280 -11.99 -13.50 -3.83
C VAL A 280 -11.38 -12.74 -2.67
N VAL A 281 -12.11 -11.76 -2.13
CA VAL A 281 -11.78 -11.06 -0.88
C VAL A 281 -12.87 -11.43 0.13
N LEU A 282 -12.57 -12.38 1.01
CA LEU A 282 -13.44 -12.83 2.08
C LEU A 282 -13.25 -11.92 3.30
N VAL A 283 -14.27 -11.17 3.67
CA VAL A 283 -14.26 -10.27 4.84
C VAL A 283 -15.11 -10.87 5.95
N VAL A 284 -14.48 -11.21 7.08
CA VAL A 284 -15.10 -12.01 8.16
C VAL A 284 -14.79 -11.43 9.54
N GLY A 285 -15.71 -11.65 10.49
CA GLY A 285 -15.50 -11.30 11.89
C GLY A 285 -14.99 -12.44 12.79
N GLY A 286 -14.83 -13.65 12.24
CA GLY A 286 -14.45 -14.88 12.96
C GLY A 286 -14.59 -16.12 12.07
N GLY A 287 -14.52 -17.31 12.65
CA GLY A 287 -14.52 -18.61 11.97
C GLY A 287 -15.91 -19.18 11.63
N GLU A 288 -15.95 -20.43 11.19
CA GLU A 288 -17.17 -21.18 10.88
C GLU A 288 -18.06 -21.34 12.11
N GLY A 289 -19.36 -21.21 11.89
CA GLY A 289 -20.36 -21.46 12.93
C GLY A 289 -20.60 -22.96 13.13
N ASN A 290 -21.63 -23.30 13.88
CA ASN A 290 -22.07 -24.69 14.05
C ASN A 290 -23.53 -24.89 13.61
N SER A 291 -24.09 -23.95 12.84
CA SER A 291 -25.42 -24.03 12.24
C SER A 291 -25.57 -25.15 11.20
N ASP A 292 -24.47 -25.63 10.63
CA ASP A 292 -24.41 -26.84 9.81
C ASP A 292 -23.28 -27.74 10.32
N ALA A 293 -23.61 -28.94 10.79
CA ALA A 293 -22.65 -29.89 11.32
C ALA A 293 -21.71 -30.48 10.26
N GLY A 294 -22.05 -30.35 8.96
CA GLY A 294 -21.23 -30.82 7.84
C GLY A 294 -20.37 -29.74 7.17
N ALA A 295 -20.44 -28.49 7.63
CA ALA A 295 -19.67 -27.39 7.06
C ALA A 295 -18.17 -27.59 7.25
N ASN A 296 -17.39 -27.36 6.19
CA ASN A 296 -15.94 -27.41 6.25
C ASN A 296 -15.35 -26.40 5.25
N PRO A 297 -15.19 -25.13 5.67
CA PRO A 297 -14.74 -24.08 4.76
C PRO A 297 -13.29 -24.28 4.29
N GLU A 298 -12.45 -24.95 5.08
CA GLU A 298 -11.07 -25.28 4.70
C GLU A 298 -11.01 -26.22 3.49
N ASN A 299 -11.88 -27.23 3.45
CA ASN A 299 -12.03 -28.13 2.32
C ASN A 299 -12.64 -27.40 1.12
N THR A 300 -13.71 -26.64 1.32
CA THR A 300 -14.33 -25.84 0.24
C THR A 300 -13.33 -24.85 -0.38
N ALA A 301 -12.43 -24.27 0.41
CA ALA A 301 -11.37 -23.40 -0.11
C ALA A 301 -10.39 -24.12 -1.05
N THR A 302 -10.19 -25.43 -0.90
CA THR A 302 -9.34 -26.23 -1.79
C THR A 302 -9.90 -26.29 -3.21
N ASP A 303 -11.23 -26.25 -3.37
CA ASP A 303 -11.88 -26.26 -4.68
C ASP A 303 -11.62 -24.98 -5.49
N PHE A 304 -11.08 -23.93 -4.87
CA PHE A 304 -10.67 -22.73 -5.58
C PHE A 304 -9.32 -22.87 -6.30
N LYS A 305 -8.60 -23.98 -6.09
CA LYS A 305 -7.36 -24.29 -6.83
C LYS A 305 -7.60 -24.74 -8.27
N SER A 306 -8.79 -25.29 -8.55
CA SER A 306 -9.14 -25.83 -9.85
C SER A 306 -10.66 -25.89 -10.04
N PHE A 307 -11.17 -25.42 -11.17
CA PHE A 307 -12.60 -25.47 -11.48
C PHE A 307 -12.90 -26.61 -12.46
N SER A 308 -14.00 -27.34 -12.29
CA SER A 308 -14.28 -28.55 -13.08
C SER A 308 -14.33 -28.31 -14.60
N ALA A 309 -14.84 -27.14 -15.02
CA ALA A 309 -14.89 -26.72 -16.42
C ALA A 309 -13.61 -25.98 -16.89
N SER A 310 -12.65 -25.74 -16.00
CA SER A 310 -11.40 -25.02 -16.25
C SER A 310 -10.34 -25.44 -15.22
N PRO A 311 -9.78 -26.66 -15.34
CA PRO A 311 -8.95 -27.27 -14.31
C PRO A 311 -7.62 -26.52 -14.07
N ASN A 312 -7.19 -25.71 -15.03
CA ASN A 312 -5.99 -24.88 -14.92
C ASN A 312 -6.27 -23.49 -14.34
N ARG A 313 -7.50 -23.22 -13.87
CA ARG A 313 -7.85 -21.94 -13.23
C ARG A 313 -7.88 -22.06 -11.72
N ARG A 314 -7.18 -21.15 -11.06
CA ARG A 314 -7.21 -20.86 -9.64
C ARG A 314 -7.89 -19.51 -9.40
N VAL A 315 -8.57 -19.42 -8.27
CA VAL A 315 -9.13 -18.16 -7.74
C VAL A 315 -8.66 -18.00 -6.29
N PRO A 316 -7.60 -17.21 -6.02
CA PRO A 316 -7.07 -17.08 -4.66
C PRO A 316 -8.08 -16.36 -3.75
N ILE A 317 -8.21 -16.85 -2.51
CA ILE A 317 -9.03 -16.25 -1.45
C ILE A 317 -8.14 -15.44 -0.52
N TYR A 318 -8.36 -14.14 -0.53
CA TYR A 318 -7.80 -13.20 0.43
C TYR A 318 -8.74 -13.05 1.61
N VAL A 319 -8.33 -13.55 2.77
CA VAL A 319 -9.12 -13.50 4.00
C VAL A 319 -8.73 -12.26 4.79
N LEU A 320 -9.65 -11.31 4.88
CA LEU A 320 -9.54 -10.09 5.69
C LEU A 320 -10.36 -10.29 6.96
N ALA A 321 -9.69 -10.71 8.04
CA ALA A 321 -10.32 -11.00 9.32
C ALA A 321 -10.34 -9.75 10.20
N ILE A 322 -11.53 -9.26 10.55
CA ILE A 322 -11.70 -8.04 11.33
C ILE A 322 -11.86 -8.39 12.82
N ALA A 323 -10.77 -8.23 13.57
CA ALA A 323 -10.66 -8.57 14.98
C ALA A 323 -11.29 -9.94 15.30
N PRO A 324 -10.81 -11.05 14.69
CA PRO A 324 -11.33 -12.39 14.95
C PRO A 324 -10.99 -12.85 16.37
N ALA A 325 -11.73 -13.83 16.89
CA ALA A 325 -11.33 -14.53 18.10
C ALA A 325 -10.04 -15.33 17.83
N SER A 326 -9.15 -15.43 18.83
CA SER A 326 -7.87 -16.14 18.67
C SER A 326 -8.04 -17.62 18.31
N ALA A 327 -9.16 -18.23 18.69
CA ALA A 327 -9.49 -19.62 18.37
C ALA A 327 -9.78 -19.84 16.87
N ASP A 328 -10.22 -18.79 16.16
CA ASP A 328 -10.67 -18.88 14.77
C ASP A 328 -9.53 -18.62 13.78
N VAL A 329 -8.43 -18.00 14.24
CA VAL A 329 -7.32 -17.54 13.38
C VAL A 329 -6.72 -18.69 12.56
N ALA A 330 -6.56 -19.87 13.16
CA ALA A 330 -5.98 -21.03 12.47
C ALA A 330 -6.85 -21.51 11.30
N GLU A 331 -8.17 -21.58 11.49
CA GLU A 331 -9.12 -21.95 10.42
C GLU A 331 -9.11 -20.89 9.30
N LEU A 332 -9.14 -19.61 9.65
CA LEU A 332 -9.12 -18.51 8.67
C LEU A 332 -7.83 -18.47 7.86
N GLN A 333 -6.68 -18.75 8.49
CA GLN A 333 -5.41 -18.93 7.81
C GLN A 333 -5.43 -20.13 6.88
N ALA A 334 -6.02 -21.25 7.31
CA ALA A 334 -6.16 -22.45 6.50
C ALA A 334 -7.04 -22.22 5.26
N ILE A 335 -8.16 -21.48 5.38
CA ILE A 335 -8.99 -21.08 4.21
C ILE A 335 -8.15 -20.32 3.18
N ALA A 336 -7.38 -19.32 3.61
CA ALA A 336 -6.51 -18.56 2.72
C ALA A 336 -5.46 -19.48 2.05
N ALA A 337 -4.73 -20.27 2.84
CA ALA A 337 -3.67 -21.15 2.36
C ALA A 337 -4.19 -22.25 1.42
N ASN A 338 -5.35 -22.83 1.71
CA ASN A 338 -5.98 -23.88 0.92
C ASN A 338 -6.51 -23.37 -0.42
N SER A 339 -6.73 -22.07 -0.60
CA SER A 339 -7.00 -21.49 -1.93
C SER A 339 -5.74 -21.01 -2.66
N GLY A 340 -4.58 -20.97 -1.98
CA GLY A 340 -3.38 -20.30 -2.46
C GLY A 340 -3.49 -18.76 -2.44
N GLY A 341 -4.38 -18.21 -1.61
CA GLY A 341 -4.49 -16.77 -1.32
C GLY A 341 -3.72 -16.39 -0.06
N GLN A 342 -4.14 -15.32 0.64
CA GLN A 342 -3.43 -14.76 1.80
C GLN A 342 -4.36 -14.36 2.93
N TYR A 343 -3.86 -14.44 4.16
CA TYR A 343 -4.56 -14.01 5.37
C TYR A 343 -4.05 -12.65 5.84
N PHE A 344 -4.97 -11.75 6.12
CA PHE A 344 -4.71 -10.43 6.70
C PHE A 344 -5.60 -10.22 7.91
N GLU A 345 -4.98 -9.95 9.06
CA GLU A 345 -5.69 -9.64 10.29
C GLU A 345 -5.78 -8.13 10.50
N ILE A 346 -7.00 -7.62 10.63
CA ILE A 346 -7.28 -6.24 10.98
C ILE A 346 -7.49 -6.19 12.48
N THR A 347 -6.43 -5.88 13.20
CA THR A 347 -6.40 -5.94 14.67
C THR A 347 -7.20 -4.81 15.29
N LYS A 348 -7.58 -5.00 16.57
CA LYS A 348 -8.20 -3.94 17.38
C LYS A 348 -7.38 -2.65 17.39
N ALA A 349 -6.06 -2.77 17.54
CA ALA A 349 -5.17 -1.61 17.61
C ALA A 349 -5.22 -0.76 16.32
N MET A 350 -5.32 -1.43 15.16
CA MET A 350 -5.47 -0.76 13.86
C MET A 350 -6.81 -0.03 13.75
N ILE A 351 -7.90 -0.69 14.18
CA ILE A 351 -9.25 -0.09 14.19
C ILE A 351 -9.32 1.12 15.12
N ASP A 352 -8.70 1.04 16.31
CA ASP A 352 -8.69 2.13 17.28
C ASP A 352 -7.80 3.31 16.86
N ALA A 353 -6.77 3.07 16.04
CA ALA A 353 -5.89 4.12 15.51
C ALA A 353 -6.54 4.93 14.38
N ALA A 354 -7.50 4.33 13.67
CA ALA A 354 -8.28 4.99 12.63
C ALA A 354 -9.34 5.93 13.24
N ALA A 355 -9.62 7.05 12.56
CA ALA A 355 -10.69 7.93 12.99
C ALA A 355 -12.05 7.23 12.79
N PRO A 356 -13.01 7.37 13.73
CA PRO A 356 -14.30 6.73 13.58
C PRO A 356 -15.00 7.14 12.26
N GLY A 357 -15.30 6.15 11.43
CA GLY A 357 -16.00 6.32 10.16
C GLY A 357 -15.09 6.55 8.96
N THR A 358 -13.76 6.60 9.16
CA THR A 358 -12.78 6.58 8.08
C THR A 358 -12.29 5.16 7.79
N PRO A 359 -11.77 4.87 6.58
CA PRO A 359 -11.18 3.57 6.28
C PRO A 359 -10.05 3.22 7.26
N VAL A 360 -9.94 1.93 7.61
CA VAL A 360 -8.77 1.38 8.30
C VAL A 360 -7.71 1.09 7.25
N PRO A 361 -6.52 1.74 7.28
CA PRO A 361 -5.50 1.63 6.24
C PRO A 361 -5.13 0.20 5.87
N GLU A 362 -4.96 -0.66 6.87
CA GLU A 362 -4.54 -2.04 6.68
C GLU A 362 -5.58 -2.89 5.95
N LEU A 363 -6.87 -2.58 6.12
CA LEU A 363 -7.96 -3.25 5.41
C LEU A 363 -7.96 -2.84 3.95
N VAL A 364 -7.83 -1.53 3.68
CA VAL A 364 -7.75 -0.99 2.31
C VAL A 364 -6.52 -1.57 1.60
N ARG A 365 -5.38 -1.63 2.28
CA ARG A 365 -4.14 -2.22 1.75
C ARG A 365 -4.31 -3.70 1.42
N ALA A 366 -4.88 -4.49 2.33
CA ALA A 366 -5.14 -5.91 2.09
C ALA A 366 -6.07 -6.13 0.89
N ALA A 367 -7.12 -5.31 0.74
CA ALA A 367 -8.01 -5.35 -0.41
C ALA A 367 -7.27 -4.93 -1.71
N ASN A 368 -6.45 -3.89 -1.68
CA ASN A 368 -5.66 -3.43 -2.81
C ASN A 368 -4.62 -4.48 -3.25
N VAL A 369 -3.96 -5.17 -2.31
CA VAL A 369 -3.05 -6.29 -2.63
C VAL A 369 -3.79 -7.43 -3.35
N ALA A 370 -5.00 -7.76 -2.91
CA ALA A 370 -5.84 -8.75 -3.60
C ALA A 370 -6.20 -8.30 -5.02
N ILE A 371 -6.61 -7.03 -5.17
CA ILE A 371 -6.94 -6.44 -6.47
C ILE A 371 -5.71 -6.45 -7.39
N GLN A 372 -4.53 -6.06 -6.89
CA GLN A 372 -3.27 -6.10 -7.64
C GLN A 372 -2.92 -7.51 -8.12
N HIS A 373 -3.15 -8.55 -7.30
CA HIS A 373 -2.92 -9.94 -7.71
C HIS A 373 -3.84 -10.31 -8.90
N ALA A 374 -5.01 -9.70 -9.03
CA ALA A 374 -5.86 -9.92 -10.21
C ALA A 374 -5.28 -9.34 -11.52
N PHE A 375 -4.30 -8.44 -11.46
CA PHE A 375 -3.63 -7.83 -12.62
C PHE A 375 -2.33 -8.53 -13.05
N VAL A 376 -1.90 -9.60 -12.36
CA VAL A 376 -0.74 -10.39 -12.79
C VAL A 376 -1.06 -11.18 -14.06
N ASP A 377 -0.04 -11.67 -14.74
CA ASP A 377 -0.22 -12.54 -15.90
C ASP A 377 -1.02 -13.78 -15.53
N PHE A 378 -1.83 -14.25 -16.48
CA PHE A 378 -2.72 -15.38 -16.25
C PHE A 378 -1.95 -16.62 -15.75
N ALA A 379 -0.76 -16.90 -16.28
CA ALA A 379 0.04 -18.05 -15.85
C ALA A 379 0.46 -17.92 -14.37
N ASP A 380 0.89 -16.72 -13.97
CA ASP A 380 1.37 -16.41 -12.62
C ASP A 380 0.22 -16.47 -11.60
N CYS A 381 -0.95 -15.91 -11.94
CA CYS A 381 -2.16 -15.98 -11.11
C CYS A 381 -2.62 -17.43 -10.87
N ASN A 382 -2.29 -18.35 -11.78
CA ASN A 382 -2.67 -19.76 -11.72
C ASN A 382 -1.54 -20.67 -11.20
N ALA A 383 -0.32 -20.16 -11.01
CA ALA A 383 0.81 -20.89 -10.43
C ALA A 383 0.84 -20.80 -8.90
N ALA A 384 0.98 -21.94 -8.21
CA ALA A 384 0.79 -22.00 -6.75
C ALA A 384 1.81 -21.14 -5.98
N PRO A 385 1.42 -20.56 -4.83
CA PRO A 385 2.35 -19.83 -3.97
C PRO A 385 3.42 -20.73 -3.36
N THR A 386 4.56 -20.13 -3.02
CA THR A 386 5.69 -20.79 -2.36
C THR A 386 6.10 -19.99 -1.11
N VAL A 387 6.99 -20.55 -0.28
CA VAL A 387 7.47 -19.86 0.93
C VAL A 387 8.20 -18.54 0.59
N THR A 388 8.94 -18.50 -0.52
CA THR A 388 9.67 -17.30 -0.97
C THR A 388 8.81 -16.34 -1.79
N GLN A 389 7.69 -16.82 -2.33
CA GLN A 389 6.72 -16.05 -3.10
C GLN A 389 5.32 -16.32 -2.56
N PRO A 390 4.94 -15.68 -1.43
CA PRO A 390 3.71 -16.00 -0.71
C PRO A 390 2.45 -15.72 -1.54
N PHE A 391 2.52 -14.77 -2.49
CA PHE A 391 1.42 -14.49 -3.41
C PHE A 391 1.40 -15.38 -4.66
N GLY A 392 2.40 -16.25 -4.85
CA GLY A 392 2.70 -16.85 -6.16
C GLY A 392 3.75 -16.05 -6.94
N PRO A 393 4.14 -16.53 -8.13
CA PRO A 393 5.02 -15.79 -9.01
C PRO A 393 4.51 -14.37 -9.23
N GLN A 394 5.41 -13.39 -9.16
CA GLN A 394 5.07 -12.01 -9.47
C GLN A 394 5.28 -11.75 -10.96
N THR A 395 4.38 -10.98 -11.57
CA THR A 395 4.58 -10.49 -12.94
C THR A 395 5.34 -9.17 -12.89
N GLU A 396 6.46 -9.11 -13.61
CA GLU A 396 7.30 -7.92 -13.74
C GLU A 396 6.91 -7.10 -14.97
N PHE A 397 6.65 -5.81 -14.76
CA PHE A 397 6.27 -4.86 -15.79
C PHE A 397 7.41 -3.88 -16.03
N GLN A 398 8.12 -4.06 -17.14
CA GLN A 398 9.14 -3.11 -17.60
C GLN A 398 8.48 -1.91 -18.27
N VAL A 399 8.65 -0.74 -17.68
CA VAL A 399 8.02 0.53 -18.13
C VAL A 399 9.04 1.60 -18.51
N THR A 400 10.28 1.44 -18.08
CA THR A 400 11.37 2.36 -18.37
C THR A 400 12.40 1.70 -19.28
N SER A 401 13.21 2.51 -19.96
CA SER A 401 14.24 2.00 -20.88
C SER A 401 15.42 1.41 -20.10
N PRO A 402 16.00 0.29 -20.58
CA PRO A 402 17.27 -0.19 -20.05
C PRO A 402 18.37 0.85 -20.20
N VAL A 403 19.30 0.90 -19.23
CA VAL A 403 20.43 1.83 -19.22
C VAL A 403 21.73 1.04 -19.19
N VAL A 404 22.74 1.50 -19.92
CA VAL A 404 24.07 0.92 -19.88
C VAL A 404 25.00 1.87 -19.14
N GLY A 405 25.81 1.32 -18.24
CA GLY A 405 26.83 2.04 -17.50
C GLY A 405 28.10 1.20 -17.37
N THR A 406 29.14 1.80 -16.78
CA THR A 406 30.43 1.14 -16.57
C THR A 406 30.62 0.82 -15.10
N VAL A 407 30.91 -0.44 -14.78
CA VAL A 407 31.10 -0.89 -13.40
C VAL A 407 32.42 -1.65 -13.29
N LEU A 408 33.16 -1.40 -12.22
CA LEU A 408 34.32 -2.21 -11.87
C LEU A 408 33.81 -3.58 -11.37
N LEU A 409 34.04 -4.66 -12.11
CA LEU A 409 33.60 -6.02 -11.73
C LEU A 409 34.71 -6.89 -11.12
N GLU A 410 35.87 -6.31 -10.82
CA GLU A 410 37.01 -7.02 -10.25
C GLU A 410 36.62 -7.84 -9.02
N GLY A 411 36.86 -9.15 -9.08
CA GLY A 411 36.60 -10.09 -7.97
C GLY A 411 35.13 -10.28 -7.60
N LEU A 412 34.19 -9.99 -8.51
CA LEU A 412 32.77 -10.29 -8.30
C LEU A 412 32.42 -11.69 -8.78
N ASP A 413 31.41 -12.26 -8.13
CA ASP A 413 30.71 -13.45 -8.56
C ASP A 413 29.46 -13.05 -9.35
N ASP A 414 28.92 -13.98 -10.13
CA ASP A 414 27.62 -13.84 -10.77
C ASP A 414 26.47 -14.08 -9.78
N ILE A 415 25.23 -14.04 -10.27
CA ILE A 415 24.04 -14.20 -9.43
C ILE A 415 23.94 -15.57 -8.74
N ASP A 416 24.58 -16.60 -9.29
CA ASP A 416 24.57 -17.96 -8.78
C ASP A 416 25.75 -18.21 -7.82
N GLY A 417 26.66 -17.24 -7.69
CA GLY A 417 27.83 -17.27 -6.80
C GLY A 417 29.09 -17.81 -7.49
N ASP A 418 29.09 -17.92 -8.82
CA ASP A 418 30.26 -18.36 -9.58
C ASP A 418 31.17 -17.16 -9.94
N PRO A 419 32.50 -17.27 -9.76
CA PRO A 419 33.41 -16.17 -10.06
C PRO A 419 33.36 -15.71 -11.51
N LEU A 420 33.25 -14.40 -11.73
CA LEU A 420 33.22 -13.85 -13.08
C LEU A 420 34.60 -13.98 -13.76
N PRO A 421 34.66 -14.52 -14.99
CA PRO A 421 35.91 -14.67 -15.71
C PRO A 421 36.44 -13.32 -16.22
N ASN A 422 37.78 -13.20 -16.25
CA ASN A 422 38.52 -12.12 -16.89
C ASN A 422 38.04 -10.72 -16.43
N THR A 423 37.77 -10.55 -15.14
CA THR A 423 37.39 -9.26 -14.55
C THR A 423 38.56 -8.29 -14.47
N VAL A 424 39.78 -8.82 -14.38
CA VAL A 424 41.04 -8.11 -14.60
C VAL A 424 41.76 -8.77 -15.78
N ILE A 425 42.15 -7.98 -16.78
CA ILE A 425 42.90 -8.48 -17.94
C ILE A 425 44.21 -7.72 -18.10
N GLU A 426 45.23 -8.43 -18.56
CA GLU A 426 46.55 -7.87 -18.83
C GLU A 426 46.88 -7.97 -20.31
N LYS A 427 47.65 -7.01 -20.83
CA LYS A 427 48.22 -7.12 -22.17
C LYS A 427 49.16 -8.33 -22.22
N PRO A 428 48.93 -9.33 -23.10
CA PRO A 428 49.77 -10.53 -23.17
C PRO A 428 51.26 -10.22 -23.39
N SER A 429 51.58 -9.09 -24.03
CA SER A 429 52.94 -8.68 -24.38
C SER A 429 53.69 -7.92 -23.28
N THR A 430 53.00 -7.32 -22.30
CA THR A 430 53.63 -6.40 -21.33
C THR A 430 53.22 -6.65 -19.88
N THR A 431 52.31 -7.60 -19.63
CA THR A 431 51.71 -7.87 -18.31
C THR A 431 51.16 -6.61 -17.62
N THR A 432 50.85 -5.58 -18.40
CA THR A 432 50.23 -4.36 -17.90
C THR A 432 48.73 -4.56 -17.87
N VAL A 433 48.12 -4.29 -16.71
CA VAL A 433 46.67 -4.32 -16.55
C VAL A 433 46.05 -3.33 -17.54
N VAL A 434 45.08 -3.79 -18.31
CA VAL A 434 44.26 -2.92 -19.18
C VAL A 434 43.20 -2.28 -18.29
N PRO A 435 43.19 -0.94 -18.14
CA PRO A 435 42.13 -0.28 -17.38
C PRO A 435 40.81 -0.54 -18.09
N GLN A 436 39.93 -1.31 -17.45
CA GLN A 436 38.60 -1.60 -17.95
C GLN A 436 37.58 -1.44 -16.84
N GLN A 437 36.47 -0.79 -17.17
CA GLN A 437 35.23 -0.97 -16.47
C GLN A 437 34.31 -1.75 -17.41
N SER A 438 33.64 -2.77 -16.89
CA SER A 438 32.79 -3.62 -17.72
C SER A 438 31.47 -2.91 -17.99
N ASN A 439 30.99 -3.01 -19.22
CA ASN A 439 29.66 -2.51 -19.57
C ASN A 439 28.62 -3.41 -18.90
N VAL A 440 27.79 -2.79 -18.06
CA VAL A 440 26.67 -3.43 -17.38
C VAL A 440 25.39 -2.84 -17.93
N ILE A 441 24.46 -3.70 -18.31
CA ILE A 441 23.09 -3.29 -18.64
C ILE A 441 22.22 -3.43 -17.39
N LEU A 442 21.45 -2.39 -17.14
CA LEU A 442 20.50 -2.28 -16.04
C LEU A 442 19.09 -2.25 -16.61
N THR A 443 18.22 -3.09 -16.08
CA THR A 443 16.78 -3.09 -16.37
C THR A 443 16.01 -2.79 -15.10
N THR A 444 14.91 -2.05 -15.24
CA THR A 444 14.05 -1.66 -14.12
C THR A 444 12.59 -1.94 -14.46
N ALA A 445 11.85 -2.37 -13.47
CA ALA A 445 10.45 -2.74 -13.57
C ALA A 445 9.75 -2.50 -12.23
N PHE A 446 8.44 -2.70 -12.20
CA PHE A 446 7.73 -2.98 -10.96
C PHE A 446 7.03 -4.33 -11.06
N ALA A 447 6.78 -4.96 -9.92
CA ALA A 447 6.16 -6.27 -9.81
C ALA A 447 4.82 -6.20 -9.07
N LEU A 448 3.86 -7.01 -9.52
CA LEU A 448 2.58 -7.19 -8.85
C LEU A 448 2.43 -8.64 -8.34
N PRO A 449 1.73 -8.85 -7.21
CA PRO A 449 1.24 -7.83 -6.27
C PRO A 449 2.38 -7.25 -5.41
N GLY A 450 2.15 -6.05 -4.88
CA GLY A 450 3.03 -5.33 -3.95
C GLY A 450 3.56 -3.99 -4.47
N PHE A 451 3.47 -3.73 -5.78
CA PHE A 451 4.12 -2.57 -6.42
C PHE A 451 5.61 -2.48 -6.07
N GLU A 452 6.28 -3.64 -6.06
CA GLU A 452 7.69 -3.72 -5.71
C GLU A 452 8.56 -3.33 -6.91
N GLY A 453 9.49 -2.42 -6.72
CA GLY A 453 10.52 -2.08 -7.71
C GLY A 453 11.49 -3.24 -7.90
N LYS A 454 11.68 -3.65 -9.16
CA LYS A 454 12.67 -4.65 -9.56
C LYS A 454 13.74 -3.96 -10.37
N VAL A 455 14.99 -4.18 -10.00
CA VAL A 455 16.15 -3.72 -10.77
C VAL A 455 17.13 -4.88 -10.93
N ARG A 456 17.61 -5.10 -12.15
CA ARG A 456 18.46 -6.26 -12.48
C ARG A 456 19.63 -5.80 -13.32
N ALA A 457 20.81 -6.30 -12.97
CA ALA A 457 22.03 -6.03 -13.71
C ALA A 457 22.56 -7.29 -14.40
N SER A 458 23.04 -7.11 -15.63
CA SER A 458 23.73 -8.13 -16.40
C SER A 458 24.99 -7.56 -17.04
N ARG A 459 26.03 -8.38 -17.17
CA ARG A 459 27.24 -8.05 -17.92
C ARG A 459 26.93 -8.07 -19.40
N LEU A 460 27.21 -6.97 -20.09
CA LEU A 460 26.91 -6.84 -21.51
C LEU A 460 28.01 -7.48 -22.38
N TYR A 461 29.28 -7.28 -22.01
CA TYR A 461 30.42 -7.81 -22.75
C TYR A 461 31.45 -8.46 -21.83
N GLN A 462 32.07 -9.53 -22.33
CA GLN A 462 33.22 -10.17 -21.71
C GLN A 462 34.47 -10.04 -22.59
N PRO A 463 35.65 -9.84 -21.99
CA PRO A 463 36.91 -9.86 -22.71
C PRO A 463 37.30 -11.31 -23.01
N VAL A 464 37.65 -11.54 -24.27
CA VAL A 464 38.11 -12.80 -24.84
C VAL A 464 39.46 -12.57 -25.49
N LEU A 465 40.41 -13.47 -25.27
CA LEU A 465 41.75 -13.38 -25.87
C LEU A 465 41.64 -13.33 -27.40
N ASP A 466 42.32 -12.36 -27.99
CA ASP A 466 42.43 -12.19 -29.45
C ASP A 466 43.77 -11.53 -29.79
N ASP A 467 44.72 -12.37 -30.18
CA ASP A 467 46.08 -11.96 -30.54
C ASP A 467 46.14 -11.07 -31.79
N THR A 468 45.03 -10.92 -32.53
CA THR A 468 44.95 -9.99 -33.66
C THR A 468 44.71 -8.54 -33.21
N LYS A 469 44.32 -8.32 -31.95
CA LYS A 469 44.07 -6.98 -31.41
C LYS A 469 45.33 -6.40 -30.76
N PRO A 470 45.59 -5.09 -30.89
CA PRO A 470 46.72 -4.46 -30.21
C PRO A 470 46.70 -4.59 -28.68
N SER A 471 45.51 -4.76 -28.09
CA SER A 471 45.31 -5.05 -26.67
C SER A 471 45.58 -6.51 -26.30
N GLY A 472 45.54 -7.44 -27.27
CA GLY A 472 45.47 -8.89 -27.04
C GLY A 472 44.07 -9.39 -26.67
N TRP A 473 43.06 -8.52 -26.74
CA TRP A 473 41.69 -8.81 -26.28
C TRP A 473 40.65 -8.21 -27.22
N ARG A 474 39.58 -8.95 -27.44
CA ARG A 474 38.32 -8.49 -28.04
C ARG A 474 37.18 -8.61 -27.02
N PHE A 475 36.07 -7.93 -27.27
CA PHE A 475 34.87 -8.01 -26.44
C PHE A 475 33.76 -8.76 -27.18
N ASP A 476 33.30 -9.86 -26.59
CA ASP A 476 32.17 -10.65 -27.08
C ASP A 476 30.94 -10.42 -26.18
N ASN A 477 29.74 -10.64 -26.73
CA ASN A 477 28.50 -10.58 -25.96
C ASN A 477 28.52 -11.65 -24.84
N ASP A 478 28.04 -11.30 -23.65
CA ASP A 478 28.07 -12.15 -22.46
C ASP A 478 26.64 -12.49 -21.99
N GLY A 479 25.95 -11.51 -21.39
CA GLY A 479 24.60 -11.68 -20.86
C GLY A 479 24.55 -12.30 -19.45
N THR A 480 25.69 -12.58 -18.83
CA THR A 480 25.78 -13.08 -17.46
C THR A 480 25.02 -12.18 -16.49
N LYS A 481 24.14 -12.76 -15.67
CA LYS A 481 23.34 -12.07 -14.66
C LYS A 481 24.21 -11.79 -13.44
N LEU A 482 24.24 -10.55 -12.98
CA LEU A 482 25.09 -10.13 -11.87
C LEU A 482 24.32 -10.15 -10.55
N TRP A 483 23.23 -9.41 -10.47
CA TRP A 483 22.46 -9.28 -9.23
C TRP A 483 21.03 -8.78 -9.50
N VAL A 484 20.19 -8.94 -8.48
CA VAL A 484 18.86 -8.32 -8.38
C VAL A 484 18.89 -7.35 -7.22
N GLY A 485 18.38 -6.15 -7.44
CA GLY A 485 18.41 -5.10 -6.43
C GLY A 485 17.63 -5.49 -5.19
N SER A 486 18.15 -5.07 -4.04
CA SER A 486 17.56 -5.36 -2.74
C SER A 486 17.81 -4.22 -1.75
N VAL A 487 17.07 -4.23 -0.65
CA VAL A 487 17.24 -3.28 0.45
C VAL A 487 17.90 -3.97 1.64
N PRO A 488 18.75 -3.26 2.42
CA PRO A 488 19.19 -3.75 3.72
C PRO A 488 18.02 -3.98 4.68
N ALA A 489 18.28 -4.71 5.77
CA ALA A 489 17.33 -4.82 6.86
C ALA A 489 16.92 -3.43 7.38
N SER A 490 15.64 -3.28 7.78
CA SER A 490 15.09 -1.99 8.24
C SER A 490 15.94 -1.30 9.31
N ALA A 491 16.61 -2.04 10.20
CA ALA A 491 17.47 -1.48 11.24
C ALA A 491 18.76 -0.83 10.70
N THR A 492 19.29 -1.30 9.57
CA THR A 492 20.56 -0.83 8.98
C THR A 492 20.37 0.00 7.71
N ARG A 493 19.12 0.24 7.31
CA ARG A 493 18.77 1.00 6.10
C ARG A 493 19.04 2.51 6.30
N ASN A 494 19.85 3.08 5.41
CA ASN A 494 20.30 4.47 5.45
C ASN A 494 19.31 5.40 4.71
N ILE A 495 18.22 5.77 5.38
CA ILE A 495 17.20 6.67 4.84
C ILE A 495 17.33 8.04 5.48
N PHE A 496 17.37 9.08 4.67
CA PHE A 496 17.47 10.47 5.11
C PHE A 496 16.38 11.33 4.49
N THR A 497 16.07 12.42 5.17
CA THR A 497 15.26 13.52 4.67
C THR A 497 15.94 14.83 5.04
N VAL A 498 15.28 15.96 4.79
CA VAL A 498 15.74 17.27 5.25
C VAL A 498 14.66 17.95 6.07
N THR A 499 15.06 18.72 7.06
CA THR A 499 14.14 19.67 7.70
C THR A 499 13.85 20.83 6.76
N GLN A 500 12.85 21.64 7.10
CA GLN A 500 12.48 22.84 6.35
C GLN A 500 13.67 23.81 6.12
N ASN A 501 14.64 23.83 7.05
CA ASN A 501 15.86 24.63 6.96
C ASN A 501 16.98 23.99 6.12
N GLY A 502 16.71 22.86 5.45
CA GLY A 502 17.70 22.14 4.63
C GLY A 502 18.70 21.31 5.42
N THR A 503 18.44 21.03 6.70
CA THR A 503 19.33 20.18 7.51
C THR A 503 19.02 18.71 7.24
N MET A 504 20.02 17.97 6.73
CA MET A 504 19.94 16.52 6.55
C MET A 504 19.64 15.81 7.88
N THR A 505 18.58 15.01 7.92
CA THR A 505 18.10 14.32 9.12
C THR A 505 17.81 12.86 8.79
N ALA A 506 18.26 11.93 9.64
CA ALA A 506 17.99 10.52 9.44
C ALA A 506 16.49 10.21 9.65
N PHE A 507 15.88 9.47 8.73
CA PHE A 507 14.50 9.05 8.81
C PHE A 507 14.40 7.76 9.66
N THR A 508 14.47 7.94 10.98
CA THR A 508 14.47 6.86 11.98
C THR A 508 13.60 7.25 13.17
N SER A 509 13.22 6.26 13.99
CA SER A 509 12.47 6.48 15.22
C SER A 509 13.19 7.40 16.22
N ALA A 510 14.52 7.50 16.15
CA ALA A 510 15.30 8.44 16.97
C ALA A 510 14.96 9.93 16.70
N ASN A 511 14.44 10.25 15.50
CA ASN A 511 14.04 11.60 15.12
C ASN A 511 12.51 11.80 15.07
N VAL A 512 11.74 10.89 15.67
CA VAL A 512 10.26 10.89 15.57
C VAL A 512 9.62 12.19 16.04
N ALA A 513 10.10 12.81 17.12
CA ALA A 513 9.56 14.06 17.64
C ALA A 513 9.66 15.21 16.60
N THR A 514 10.80 15.30 15.92
CA THR A 514 11.01 16.28 14.84
C THR A 514 10.18 15.94 13.61
N LEU A 515 10.20 14.67 13.18
CA LEU A 515 9.55 14.24 11.94
C LEU A 515 8.01 14.23 12.05
N ALA A 516 7.45 13.97 13.22
CA ALA A 516 6.00 13.99 13.45
C ALA A 516 5.38 15.36 13.12
N THR A 517 6.08 16.44 13.46
CA THR A 517 5.69 17.82 13.12
C THR A 517 5.59 17.99 11.60
N TYR A 518 6.62 17.56 10.86
CA TYR A 518 6.68 17.70 9.41
C TYR A 518 5.79 16.71 8.64
N MET A 519 5.38 15.61 9.28
CA MET A 519 4.39 14.68 8.75
C MET A 519 2.94 15.08 9.09
N ASN A 520 2.75 16.18 9.83
CA ASN A 520 1.44 16.67 10.29
C ASN A 520 0.63 15.58 11.02
N THR A 521 1.28 14.89 11.97
CA THR A 521 0.68 13.77 12.68
C THR A 521 1.25 13.63 14.09
N THR A 522 0.62 12.80 14.92
CA THR A 522 1.09 12.52 16.29
C THR A 522 2.38 11.69 16.25
N GLU A 523 3.24 11.80 17.27
CA GLU A 523 4.47 10.98 17.38
C GLU A 523 4.21 9.47 17.29
N ALA A 524 3.11 8.98 17.87
CA ALA A 524 2.74 7.57 17.80
C ALA A 524 2.48 7.12 16.35
N LYS A 525 1.72 7.90 15.57
CA LYS A 525 1.47 7.62 14.15
C LYS A 525 2.72 7.80 13.29
N ALA A 526 3.53 8.82 13.60
CA ALA A 526 4.80 9.05 12.95
C ALA A 526 5.75 7.86 13.09
N ALA A 527 5.83 7.26 14.29
CA ALA A 527 6.63 6.05 14.52
C ALA A 527 6.17 4.89 13.64
N VAL A 528 4.86 4.64 13.56
CA VAL A 528 4.29 3.59 12.68
C VAL A 528 4.64 3.83 11.21
N ILE A 529 4.50 5.07 10.73
CA ILE A 529 4.86 5.44 9.34
C ILE A 529 6.35 5.21 9.09
N ILE A 530 7.21 5.64 10.02
CA ILE A 530 8.66 5.49 9.90
C ILE A 530 9.04 4.01 9.83
N ASP A 531 8.56 3.19 10.77
CA ASP A 531 8.87 1.77 10.82
C ASP A 531 8.36 1.05 9.55
N TYR A 532 7.16 1.40 9.10
CA TYR A 532 6.58 0.86 7.87
C TYR A 532 7.41 1.20 6.64
N VAL A 533 7.66 2.48 6.38
CA VAL A 533 8.42 2.94 5.20
C VAL A 533 9.82 2.34 5.16
N ARG A 534 10.49 2.23 6.31
CA ARG A 534 11.82 1.61 6.38
C ARG A 534 11.78 0.11 6.08
N SER A 535 10.67 -0.56 6.39
CA SER A 535 10.47 -1.99 6.11
C SER A 535 10.07 -2.32 4.68
N LEU A 536 9.65 -1.31 3.89
CA LEU A 536 9.25 -1.52 2.50
C LEU A 536 10.45 -2.01 1.66
N PRO A 537 10.22 -2.90 0.68
CA PRO A 537 11.19 -3.15 -0.38
C PRO A 537 11.36 -1.89 -1.26
N LEU A 538 12.14 -1.98 -2.34
CA LEU A 538 12.21 -0.90 -3.33
C LEU A 538 10.80 -0.57 -3.85
N GLY A 539 10.45 0.70 -3.95
CA GLY A 539 9.18 1.15 -4.53
C GLY A 539 9.10 0.97 -6.04
N ALA A 540 7.89 0.92 -6.59
CA ALA A 540 7.67 0.76 -8.02
C ALA A 540 8.39 1.81 -8.86
N PHE A 541 9.18 1.36 -9.84
CA PHE A 541 9.86 2.20 -10.83
C PHE A 541 8.95 2.37 -12.05
N VAL A 542 8.20 3.48 -12.11
CA VAL A 542 7.21 3.71 -13.18
C VAL A 542 7.72 4.67 -14.25
N GLY A 543 8.09 5.89 -13.86
CA GLY A 543 8.59 6.94 -14.75
C GLY A 543 10.08 7.26 -14.59
N SER A 544 10.75 6.65 -13.60
CA SER A 544 12.15 6.94 -13.28
C SER A 544 13.11 5.98 -13.98
N THR A 545 13.78 6.43 -15.03
CA THR A 545 14.94 5.76 -15.62
C THR A 545 16.17 5.99 -14.72
N PRO A 546 16.91 4.94 -14.32
CA PRO A 546 18.06 5.06 -13.44
C PRO A 546 19.21 5.86 -14.06
N ALA A 547 20.07 6.44 -13.21
CA ALA A 547 21.30 7.12 -13.61
C ALA A 547 22.52 6.51 -12.93
N PHE A 548 23.52 6.13 -13.74
CA PHE A 548 24.83 5.75 -13.23
C PHE A 548 25.59 7.00 -12.78
N MET A 549 26.21 6.91 -11.61
CA MET A 549 27.17 7.87 -11.09
C MET A 549 28.55 7.25 -11.14
N ASP A 550 29.20 7.44 -12.28
CA ASP A 550 30.55 6.94 -12.53
C ASP A 550 31.62 7.88 -11.94
N PRO A 551 32.88 7.42 -11.83
CA PRO A 551 34.02 8.32 -11.65
C PRO A 551 34.04 9.42 -12.72
N PRO A 552 34.44 10.65 -12.38
CA PRO A 552 34.48 11.77 -13.34
C PRO A 552 35.33 11.42 -14.57
N SER A 553 34.79 11.63 -15.77
CA SER A 553 35.40 11.15 -17.01
C SER A 553 35.32 12.10 -18.20
N ILE A 554 34.86 13.35 -18.00
CA ILE A 554 34.66 14.31 -19.10
C ILE A 554 35.99 14.56 -19.83
N GLU A 555 35.99 14.32 -21.14
CA GLU A 555 37.08 14.61 -22.06
C GLU A 555 36.55 15.26 -23.35
N PRO A 556 37.19 16.32 -23.88
CA PRO A 556 38.33 17.03 -23.28
C PRO A 556 37.96 17.75 -21.98
N ALA A 557 38.93 17.90 -21.08
CA ALA A 557 38.73 18.59 -19.80
C ALA A 557 38.11 20.00 -20.00
N PRO A 558 37.02 20.36 -19.30
CA PRO A 558 36.35 21.65 -19.49
C PRO A 558 37.19 22.85 -19.07
N ASP A 559 38.08 22.68 -18.09
CA ASP A 559 39.05 23.68 -17.63
C ASP A 559 40.29 23.04 -16.98
N VAL A 560 41.22 23.88 -16.53
CA VAL A 560 42.51 23.49 -15.95
C VAL A 560 42.40 22.76 -14.60
N ASP A 561 41.30 22.94 -13.85
CA ASP A 561 41.12 22.37 -12.52
C ASP A 561 40.46 20.99 -12.57
N TYR A 562 39.71 20.69 -13.65
CA TYR A 562 38.97 19.43 -13.79
C TYR A 562 39.85 18.17 -13.75
N PRO A 563 41.07 18.13 -14.36
CA PRO A 563 41.94 16.96 -14.26
C PRO A 563 42.27 16.57 -12.81
N GLY A 564 42.48 17.55 -11.92
CA GLY A 564 42.72 17.29 -10.50
C GLY A 564 41.50 16.69 -9.80
N PHE A 565 40.30 17.19 -10.11
CA PHE A 565 39.04 16.63 -9.61
C PHE A 565 38.82 15.19 -10.09
N LYS A 566 39.11 14.92 -11.36
CA LYS A 566 39.07 13.58 -11.95
C LYS A 566 40.02 12.61 -11.25
N THR A 567 41.27 13.00 -11.01
CA THR A 567 42.22 12.17 -10.27
C THR A 567 41.79 11.92 -8.83
N ALA A 568 41.27 12.93 -8.12
CA ALA A 568 40.83 12.80 -6.73
C ALA A 568 39.64 11.84 -6.55
N ASN A 569 38.84 11.65 -7.60
CA ASN A 569 37.62 10.82 -7.58
C ASN A 569 37.70 9.59 -8.50
N ALA A 570 38.90 9.24 -8.98
CA ALA A 570 39.09 8.13 -9.92
C ALA A 570 38.63 6.79 -9.34
N ASP A 571 38.82 6.61 -8.02
CA ASP A 571 38.48 5.41 -7.26
C ASP A 571 37.12 5.51 -6.56
N ARG A 572 36.25 6.47 -6.96
CA ARG A 572 34.91 6.58 -6.40
C ARG A 572 34.07 5.37 -6.81
N ARG A 573 33.44 4.72 -5.83
CA ARG A 573 32.53 3.59 -6.09
C ARG A 573 31.36 4.04 -6.97
N THR A 574 31.08 3.30 -8.03
CA THR A 574 29.93 3.55 -8.91
C THR A 574 28.62 3.30 -8.17
N LEU A 575 27.70 4.28 -8.22
CA LEU A 575 26.35 4.15 -7.68
C LEU A 575 25.30 4.25 -8.78
N ILE A 576 24.13 3.68 -8.53
CA ILE A 576 22.95 3.79 -9.40
C ILE A 576 21.88 4.57 -8.63
N TRP A 577 21.45 5.70 -9.19
CA TRP A 577 20.38 6.52 -8.64
C TRP A 577 19.06 6.26 -9.34
N ILE A 578 17.98 6.06 -8.59
CA ILE A 578 16.63 5.83 -9.14
C ILE A 578 15.54 6.32 -8.19
N GLY A 579 14.54 7.01 -8.74
CA GLY A 579 13.33 7.39 -8.00
C GLY A 579 12.34 6.24 -7.89
N GLY A 580 11.83 6.01 -6.68
CA GLY A 580 10.80 5.03 -6.37
C GLY A 580 9.47 5.67 -5.95
N ASN A 581 8.36 5.02 -6.30
CA ASN A 581 7.02 5.40 -5.85
C ASN A 581 6.69 4.92 -4.41
N ASP A 582 7.71 4.69 -3.61
CA ASP A 582 7.67 4.51 -2.15
C ASP A 582 8.08 5.78 -1.39
N GLY A 583 8.32 6.90 -2.10
CA GLY A 583 8.69 8.17 -1.49
C GLY A 583 10.16 8.54 -1.64
N MET A 584 11.00 7.67 -2.20
CA MET A 584 12.45 7.76 -2.07
C MET A 584 13.19 7.92 -3.40
N MET A 585 14.27 8.69 -3.36
CA MET A 585 15.36 8.61 -4.33
C MET A 585 16.41 7.63 -3.76
N HIS A 586 16.54 6.46 -4.38
CA HIS A 586 17.44 5.40 -3.94
C HIS A 586 18.81 5.54 -4.60
N ALA A 587 19.86 5.18 -3.86
CA ALA A 587 21.20 4.92 -4.35
C ALA A 587 21.56 3.46 -4.10
N LEU A 588 21.85 2.72 -5.17
CA LEU A 588 22.28 1.33 -5.10
C LEU A 588 23.77 1.25 -5.42
N ASP A 589 24.50 0.37 -4.72
CA ASP A 589 25.87 0.04 -5.11
C ASP A 589 25.84 -0.75 -6.42
N ALA A 590 26.49 -0.25 -7.47
CA ALA A 590 26.41 -0.85 -8.80
C ALA A 590 27.05 -2.25 -8.89
N ARG A 591 27.89 -2.62 -7.91
CA ARG A 591 28.53 -3.93 -7.85
C ARG A 591 27.65 -5.00 -7.21
N THR A 592 26.84 -4.64 -6.22
CA THR A 592 26.04 -5.60 -5.44
C THR A 592 24.53 -5.46 -5.65
N GLY A 593 24.06 -4.33 -6.17
CA GLY A 593 22.63 -4.03 -6.31
C GLY A 593 21.94 -3.68 -4.99
N VAL A 594 22.66 -3.61 -3.88
CA VAL A 594 22.06 -3.30 -2.57
C VAL A 594 21.91 -1.79 -2.42
N GLU A 595 20.76 -1.33 -1.92
CA GLU A 595 20.54 0.06 -1.55
C GLU A 595 21.51 0.47 -0.42
N VAL A 596 22.28 1.53 -0.66
CA VAL A 596 23.26 2.05 0.31
C VAL A 596 22.83 3.39 0.93
N PHE A 597 21.94 4.11 0.25
CA PHE A 597 21.40 5.39 0.69
C PHE A 597 20.03 5.62 0.05
N ALA A 598 19.12 6.28 0.76
CA ALA A 598 17.86 6.75 0.22
C ALA A 598 17.50 8.14 0.76
N PHE A 599 16.86 8.95 -0.09
CA PHE A 599 16.44 10.31 0.25
C PHE A 599 14.93 10.50 0.06
N ILE A 600 14.26 10.96 1.11
CA ILE A 600 12.85 11.35 1.07
C ILE A 600 12.76 12.88 0.94
N PRO A 601 12.17 13.41 -0.15
CA PRO A 601 11.88 14.83 -0.28
C PRO A 601 11.00 15.36 0.85
N PHE A 602 11.35 16.53 1.40
CA PHE A 602 10.64 17.12 2.55
C PHE A 602 9.13 17.25 2.34
N ASN A 603 8.72 17.73 1.16
CA ASN A 603 7.30 17.94 0.84
C ASN A 603 6.50 16.63 0.69
N LEU A 604 7.15 15.48 0.60
CA LEU A 604 6.49 14.18 0.54
C LEU A 604 6.31 13.55 1.94
N LEU A 605 6.90 14.11 3.00
CA LEU A 605 6.78 13.57 4.36
C LEU A 605 5.32 13.42 4.82
N PRO A 606 4.42 14.42 4.69
CA PRO A 606 3.00 14.23 5.01
C PRO A 606 2.31 13.17 4.15
N LYS A 607 2.74 13.02 2.89
CA LYS A 607 2.14 12.10 1.91
C LYS A 607 2.50 10.64 2.20
N LEU A 608 3.57 10.34 2.93
CA LEU A 608 3.98 8.97 3.27
C LEU A 608 2.88 8.16 3.97
N ARG A 609 1.94 8.82 4.65
CA ARG A 609 0.77 8.15 5.27
C ARG A 609 -0.07 7.36 4.25
N ALA A 610 -0.12 7.80 3.00
CA ALA A 610 -0.85 7.11 1.93
C ALA A 610 -0.27 5.72 1.63
N LEU A 611 1.02 5.49 1.93
CA LEU A 611 1.63 4.17 1.77
C LEU A 611 1.04 3.12 2.73
N LEU A 612 0.46 3.55 3.86
CA LEU A 612 -0.22 2.65 4.81
C LEU A 612 -1.52 2.08 4.23
N ASP A 613 -2.22 2.86 3.39
CA ASP A 613 -3.45 2.45 2.71
C ASP A 613 -3.18 1.48 1.55
N GLY A 614 -1.91 1.32 1.17
CA GLY A 614 -1.48 0.55 0.01
C GLY A 614 -1.70 1.28 -1.31
N GLN A 615 -1.17 0.70 -2.40
CA GLN A 615 -1.27 1.29 -3.74
C GLN A 615 -2.46 0.72 -4.51
N ALA A 616 -3.39 1.56 -4.94
CA ALA A 616 -4.44 1.14 -5.86
C ALA A 616 -3.90 1.05 -7.29
N ILE A 617 -4.43 0.13 -8.11
CA ILE A 617 -4.08 0.08 -9.54
C ILE A 617 -4.77 1.22 -10.27
N GLY A 618 -6.04 1.51 -9.96
CA GLY A 618 -6.84 2.50 -10.69
C GLY A 618 -6.34 3.93 -10.51
N SER A 619 -5.99 4.30 -9.28
CA SER A 619 -5.48 5.61 -8.90
C SER A 619 -4.25 5.48 -7.98
N PRO A 620 -3.08 5.06 -8.53
CA PRO A 620 -1.86 4.92 -7.74
C PRO A 620 -1.37 6.28 -7.25
N ASP A 621 -0.80 6.31 -6.05
CA ASP A 621 -0.12 7.48 -5.53
C ASP A 621 1.33 7.49 -6.02
N PHE A 622 1.65 8.48 -6.85
CA PHE A 622 3.03 8.71 -7.28
C PHE A 622 3.82 9.48 -6.23
N PHE A 623 5.13 9.25 -6.16
CA PHE A 623 6.02 9.96 -5.23
C PHE A 623 7.25 10.53 -5.95
N VAL A 624 8.35 9.79 -5.99
CA VAL A 624 9.57 10.20 -6.69
C VAL A 624 9.64 9.45 -8.01
N ASP A 625 9.00 9.98 -9.04
CA ASP A 625 8.82 9.27 -10.31
C ASP A 625 9.60 9.88 -11.48
N SER A 626 10.46 10.89 -11.23
CA SER A 626 11.28 11.51 -12.28
C SER A 626 12.65 10.86 -12.39
N SER A 627 13.16 10.75 -13.61
CA SER A 627 14.49 10.21 -13.88
C SER A 627 15.58 11.14 -13.33
N PRO A 628 16.47 10.67 -12.44
CA PRO A 628 17.58 11.47 -11.95
C PRO A 628 18.58 11.85 -13.05
N LYS A 629 19.30 12.94 -12.82
CA LYS A 629 20.43 13.39 -13.64
C LYS A 629 21.64 13.67 -12.76
N VAL A 630 22.74 13.00 -13.06
CA VAL A 630 24.03 13.20 -12.42
C VAL A 630 24.91 14.04 -13.35
N ALA A 631 25.53 15.10 -12.83
CA ALA A 631 26.44 15.93 -13.61
C ALA A 631 27.55 16.52 -12.75
N ASP A 632 28.75 16.63 -13.32
CA ASP A 632 29.82 17.44 -12.74
C ASP A 632 29.57 18.92 -13.02
N VAL A 633 29.59 19.73 -11.97
CA VAL A 633 29.31 21.16 -11.98
C VAL A 633 30.43 21.91 -11.29
N ARG A 634 30.84 23.04 -11.88
CA ARG A 634 31.78 23.96 -11.24
C ARG A 634 31.01 24.98 -10.42
N VAL A 635 31.26 25.02 -9.12
CA VAL A 635 30.51 25.83 -8.16
C VAL A 635 31.42 26.75 -7.36
N SER A 636 30.84 27.82 -6.82
CA SER A 636 31.54 28.77 -5.94
C SER A 636 31.80 28.21 -4.55
N ALA A 637 32.90 28.62 -3.92
CA ALA A 637 33.19 28.36 -2.52
C ALA A 637 32.12 28.94 -1.55
N SER A 638 31.27 29.86 -2.02
CA SER A 638 30.13 30.38 -1.27
C SER A 638 28.96 29.39 -1.16
N VAL A 639 28.89 28.39 -2.05
CA VAL A 639 27.81 27.41 -2.09
C VAL A 639 28.29 26.00 -1.77
N ALA A 640 29.60 25.73 -1.84
CA ALA A 640 30.19 24.43 -1.53
C ALA A 640 31.52 24.57 -0.77
N THR A 641 31.89 23.56 0.01
CA THR A 641 33.21 23.50 0.65
C THR A 641 34.27 23.31 -0.44
N CYS A 642 34.98 24.34 -0.88
CA CYS A 642 36.11 24.17 -1.78
C CYS A 642 37.43 24.05 -1.01
N PRO A 643 38.50 23.51 -1.63
CA PRO A 643 39.85 23.58 -1.05
C PRO A 643 40.19 25.04 -0.67
N PRO A 644 40.89 25.29 0.46
CA PRO A 644 41.07 26.64 1.01
C PRO A 644 41.68 27.68 0.06
N SER A 645 42.41 27.21 -0.97
CA SER A 645 43.06 28.05 -1.98
C SER A 645 42.20 28.35 -3.22
N MET A 646 40.97 27.84 -3.30
CA MET A 646 40.14 27.93 -4.51
C MET A 646 38.83 28.70 -4.25
N THR A 647 38.49 29.62 -5.15
CA THR A 647 37.21 30.36 -5.14
C THR A 647 36.08 29.59 -5.81
N THR A 648 36.42 28.62 -6.66
CA THR A 648 35.48 27.68 -7.29
C THR A 648 36.07 26.27 -7.28
N CYS A 649 35.21 25.26 -7.26
CA CYS A 649 35.64 23.86 -7.32
C CYS A 649 34.61 23.01 -8.07
N TRP A 650 35.08 21.88 -8.59
CA TRP A 650 34.24 20.88 -9.24
C TRP A 650 33.55 20.00 -8.21
N ARG A 651 32.29 19.66 -8.50
CA ARG A 651 31.39 18.87 -7.67
C ARG A 651 30.53 17.97 -8.54
N THR A 652 30.12 16.81 -8.04
CA THR A 652 29.14 15.95 -8.73
C THR A 652 27.77 16.15 -8.07
N TYR A 653 26.81 16.69 -8.81
CA TYR A 653 25.45 16.95 -8.32
C TYR A 653 24.44 15.97 -8.93
N LEU A 654 23.48 15.56 -8.11
CA LEU A 654 22.30 14.79 -8.49
C LEU A 654 21.10 15.74 -8.52
N PHE A 655 20.44 15.84 -9.66
CA PHE A 655 19.19 16.56 -9.83
C PHE A 655 18.05 15.58 -10.10
N PHE A 656 16.92 15.78 -9.45
CA PHE A 656 15.73 14.98 -9.72
C PHE A 656 14.46 15.74 -9.37
N GLY A 657 13.36 15.33 -10.01
CA GLY A 657 12.01 15.82 -9.71
C GLY A 657 11.13 14.73 -9.12
N GLN A 658 9.86 15.06 -8.90
CA GLN A 658 8.86 14.13 -8.39
C GLN A 658 7.91 13.60 -9.48
N GLY A 659 7.92 14.20 -10.67
CA GLY A 659 7.03 13.80 -11.75
C GLY A 659 5.56 13.97 -11.35
N PRO A 660 4.67 12.98 -11.58
CA PRO A 660 3.29 13.03 -11.12
C PRO A 660 3.13 13.06 -9.59
N GLY A 661 4.17 12.71 -8.83
CA GLY A 661 4.09 12.62 -7.38
C GLY A 661 4.12 13.96 -6.65
N GLY A 662 4.60 15.02 -7.31
CA GLY A 662 4.66 16.37 -6.76
C GLY A 662 5.40 17.35 -7.69
N THR A 663 5.49 18.61 -7.28
CA THR A 663 5.97 19.71 -8.13
C THR A 663 7.42 20.14 -7.86
N PHE A 664 8.13 19.45 -6.96
CA PHE A 664 9.45 19.87 -6.51
C PHE A 664 10.58 19.23 -7.32
N TYR A 665 11.56 20.05 -7.68
CA TYR A 665 12.89 19.65 -8.11
C TYR A 665 13.88 19.84 -6.97
N GLN A 666 14.86 18.96 -6.90
CA GLN A 666 15.86 18.96 -5.83
C GLN A 666 17.26 18.72 -6.39
N ALA A 667 18.25 19.23 -5.67
CA ALA A 667 19.66 18.94 -5.92
C ALA A 667 20.36 18.44 -4.66
N LEU A 668 21.08 17.34 -4.81
CA LEU A 668 21.99 16.78 -3.81
C LEU A 668 23.43 16.87 -4.32
N ASP A 669 24.35 17.24 -3.44
CA ASP A 669 25.78 17.09 -3.68
C ASP A 669 26.18 15.66 -3.30
N VAL A 670 26.55 14.91 -4.34
CA VAL A 670 26.94 13.50 -4.28
C VAL A 670 28.39 13.34 -4.73
N THR A 671 29.23 14.35 -4.45
CA THR A 671 30.66 14.31 -4.81
C THR A 671 31.39 13.19 -4.06
N LEU A 672 31.04 12.98 -2.79
CA LEU A 672 31.61 11.95 -1.89
C LEU A 672 33.13 12.08 -1.73
N ASP A 673 33.60 13.28 -1.33
CA ASP A 673 35.00 13.72 -1.31
C ASP A 673 36.01 12.76 -0.62
N ASP A 674 35.56 11.93 0.31
CA ASP A 674 36.38 11.01 1.10
C ASP A 674 36.01 9.54 0.92
N MET A 675 35.30 9.21 -0.16
CA MET A 675 34.91 7.82 -0.42
C MET A 675 36.11 6.93 -0.70
N SER A 676 37.01 7.32 -1.61
CA SER A 676 38.20 6.55 -1.97
C SER A 676 39.07 6.12 -0.76
N PRO A 677 39.41 7.00 0.20
CA PRO A 677 40.17 6.59 1.39
C PRO A 677 39.33 5.82 2.43
N SER A 678 38.00 5.89 2.37
CA SER A 678 37.10 5.24 3.35
C SER A 678 36.62 3.86 2.89
N VAL A 679 36.47 3.66 1.58
CA VAL A 679 35.93 2.47 0.95
C VAL A 679 36.70 2.24 -0.34
N THR A 680 37.38 1.09 -0.45
CA THR A 680 38.09 0.74 -1.67
C THR A 680 37.10 0.45 -2.82
N PRO A 681 37.49 0.63 -4.09
CA PRO A 681 36.63 0.33 -5.24
C PRO A 681 36.06 -1.09 -5.26
N THR A 682 36.76 -2.05 -4.66
CA THR A 682 36.37 -3.47 -4.51
C THR A 682 35.94 -3.83 -3.09
N GLY A 683 35.82 -2.84 -2.20
CA GLY A 683 35.51 -3.01 -0.77
C GLY A 683 34.17 -3.70 -0.52
N ALA A 684 34.04 -4.24 0.69
CA ALA A 684 32.87 -4.99 1.12
C ALA A 684 31.66 -4.06 1.26
N LEU A 685 30.46 -4.62 1.04
CA LEU A 685 29.20 -3.88 1.16
C LEU A 685 29.01 -3.27 2.57
N SER A 686 29.50 -3.94 3.62
CA SER A 686 29.45 -3.43 5.00
C SER A 686 30.16 -2.09 5.16
N ASP A 687 31.27 -1.89 4.45
CA ASP A 687 32.05 -0.66 4.52
C ASP A 687 31.33 0.47 3.79
N VAL A 688 30.70 0.16 2.66
CA VAL A 688 29.84 1.09 1.90
C VAL A 688 28.64 1.53 2.76
N LEU A 689 27.93 0.59 3.38
CA LEU A 689 26.79 0.89 4.26
C LEU A 689 27.21 1.74 5.46
N THR A 690 28.36 1.42 6.07
CA THR A 690 28.93 2.20 7.17
C THR A 690 29.28 3.62 6.72
N TYR A 691 29.86 3.77 5.53
CA TYR A 691 30.18 5.07 4.96
C TYR A 691 28.93 5.96 4.82
N PHE A 692 27.84 5.42 4.27
CA PHE A 692 26.57 6.14 4.05
C PHE A 692 25.70 6.31 5.31
N SER A 693 26.08 5.75 6.45
CA SER A 693 25.35 5.94 7.71
C SER A 693 25.40 7.38 8.24
N SER A 694 26.32 8.21 7.75
CA SER A 694 26.44 9.62 8.13
C SER A 694 25.62 10.55 7.22
N ALA A 695 24.83 11.42 7.84
CA ALA A 695 24.11 12.51 7.16
C ALA A 695 25.02 13.53 6.46
N SER A 696 26.34 13.52 6.72
CA SER A 696 27.30 14.45 6.11
C SER A 696 27.78 14.04 4.72
N ARG A 697 27.53 12.78 4.30
CA ARG A 697 28.05 12.23 3.03
C ARG A 697 27.39 12.86 1.82
N VAL A 698 26.06 12.82 1.80
CA VAL A 698 25.23 13.44 0.77
C VAL A 698 24.65 14.71 1.35
N LYS A 699 24.82 15.84 0.66
CA LYS A 699 24.40 17.15 1.17
C LYS A 699 23.26 17.70 0.33
N PHE A 700 22.15 18.06 0.97
CA PHE A 700 21.10 18.82 0.31
C PHE A 700 21.59 20.20 -0.09
N ARG A 701 21.31 20.62 -1.33
CA ARG A 701 21.73 21.91 -1.87
C ARG A 701 20.59 22.88 -2.01
N TRP A 702 19.57 22.49 -2.77
CA TRP A 702 18.43 23.35 -3.02
C TRP A 702 17.22 22.52 -3.45
N SER A 703 16.04 23.12 -3.30
CA SER A 703 14.80 22.68 -3.91
C SER A 703 14.11 23.84 -4.61
N PHE A 704 13.37 23.54 -5.66
CA PHE A 704 12.48 24.47 -6.32
C PHE A 704 11.10 23.84 -6.45
N PRO A 705 10.04 24.43 -5.86
CA PRO A 705 10.06 25.57 -4.94
C PRO A 705 10.93 25.35 -3.69
N SER A 706 11.27 26.41 -2.96
CA SER A 706 12.03 26.28 -1.71
C SER A 706 11.21 25.53 -0.67
N TYR A 707 11.85 24.64 0.09
CA TYR A 707 11.17 23.97 1.21
C TYR A 707 10.74 24.91 2.32
N GLN A 708 11.36 26.09 2.44
CA GLN A 708 10.91 27.12 3.39
C GLN A 708 9.52 27.66 3.06
N ASP A 709 9.13 27.62 1.78
CA ASP A 709 7.82 28.09 1.33
C ASP A 709 6.76 26.98 1.35
N PHE A 710 7.16 25.73 1.63
CA PHE A 710 6.23 24.60 1.72
C PHE A 710 5.56 24.58 3.10
N ASP A 711 4.24 24.75 3.10
CA ASP A 711 3.42 24.56 4.28
C ASP A 711 3.06 23.08 4.43
N TYR A 712 3.71 22.42 5.39
CA TYR A 712 3.47 21.01 5.71
C TYR A 712 2.23 20.78 6.58
N THR A 713 1.54 21.84 7.02
CA THR A 713 0.33 21.75 7.86
C THR A 713 -0.97 21.65 7.06
N LEU A 714 -0.91 21.93 5.76
CA LEU A 714 -1.98 21.72 4.78
C LEU A 714 -1.99 20.28 4.30
#